data_AF-A0A4R6Z4M4-F1
#
_entry.id   AF-A0A4R6Z4M4-F1
#
_cell.length_a   1.000
_cell.length_b   1.000
_cell.length_c   1.000
_cell.angle_alpha   90.00
_cell.angle_beta   90.00
_cell.angle_gamma   90.00
#
_symmetry.space_group_name_H-M   'P 1'
#
loop_
_entity.id
_entity.type
_entity.pdbx_description
1 polymer ?
#
loop_
_entity_poly.entity_id
_entity_poly.type
_entity_poly.pdbx_seq_one_letter_code
_entity_poly.pdbx_strand_id
1 'polypeptide(L)'
;MSICTTFPPGVRLLASSLLLALAVPFAAQAADTVYLESQETKPFDPVRFVSGSNGVVWTFDGNTLRRTDAAGNSAVLQRSALLAGVDDAAYTDGVATADGGLIAFNANCQVLRITADLRATWRSQLPLQSCKGVRVSATGVSWIGGTLSGDGDNLFQLGPDGTQWARRRAGANEGALLSMSSLADFAALPDGGDLELTHSLQNTDASLSRRGADAGIAWTWNLSGGRNRAQKLVAAADGGGDVIGLSENTLSVSRIGAQGQQVFSRQSPHAASVILNAQRAANGVLYIVTSAAATGEPLNLVRIGSDGAVTSQAALCPGAAVGNAPQPAVADLVVGSDGSVVNVCPGTTQARLIRRDGGTTESTLPLAQALQLQTGSGGEMLVLGRGNTSAPYQSQLLGINASGQIRQVSLGTAAEREALRLWAGQIDSDGSSYLLTQNDAGAGVPRTQYLSKVGANGMQAWRKVLPSFDVRNARMQLGNGLVCITQNTGSTPLPGSAQKQRAFCARGSDGTPYGTQVDTLPGFDAQIYSRPIENGQVLLVRVAPTEYAIEIYNATGLVRSIVGSGLVRNVGIDNKGRATLAVGSNVVQYDVNGRLIYQISQGVLGSYTSDFVASDDGSVYVAGIALGQTQGGERSVWAISPTGATRWHTSLQLSGPSTQLVVTANALYALQFGGGNGANVTSRVVQLGLNSGTRRWQFDSINPALSATPLEGGQIAVSADERDVLVLHSWKNRLRLQRVNTTSGQSTAERFIACNSVCSQPTDLQIDAAGTARASVNVVNDSAGQTAAVYTFGAATADETYLLLSQPGVAGLWYSPYANGEGIAFDWLPASRTLFGAWFTYTSAGGNDPAQQRWYTVQVNGIPADTTELDMPILETTGGNFNAGPAVSPREVGRAKLHFTDCSNASLSYVLGSAGSELRGTITLSRLTPATQNCVLVNGNVQPGSGARPPAKGFDARMSGAWYDEATVGQGLQLNIQPDGVFFAPWFTYDPADAGNDPTRQHWFTLQGDLAQANNGKVELMLIQTIGGAFDRIPTYNANVVGSASLSMLGCDSARLDYVFSPERIAGPYAARSGTLNLKRMGGCAP
;
A
#
# COMPACT_ATOMS: atom_id res chain seq x y z
N MET A 1 12.71 -72.07 -20.14
CA MET A 1 11.26 -71.91 -20.33
C MET A 1 10.95 -70.42 -20.23
N SER A 2 11.15 -69.68 -21.33
CA SER A 2 10.10 -69.15 -22.23
C SER A 2 9.48 -67.87 -21.64
N ILE A 3 10.10 -66.69 -21.80
CA ILE A 3 10.15 -65.76 -22.95
C ILE A 3 8.82 -65.03 -23.21
N CYS A 4 8.78 -63.73 -22.90
CA CYS A 4 8.52 -62.59 -23.82
C CYS A 4 8.40 -61.27 -23.00
N THR A 5 9.47 -60.46 -22.91
CA THR A 5 9.80 -59.26 -23.74
C THR A 5 9.06 -57.98 -23.28
N THR A 6 9.63 -57.13 -22.42
CA THR A 6 10.65 -56.05 -22.64
C THR A 6 10.05 -54.67 -22.96
N PHE A 7 9.99 -53.81 -21.93
CA PHE A 7 10.22 -52.34 -22.04
C PHE A 7 11.72 -52.10 -22.21
N PRO A 8 12.19 -51.11 -23.01
CA PRO A 8 12.81 -49.89 -22.42
C PRO A 8 12.77 -48.65 -23.40
N PRO A 9 13.69 -47.65 -23.38
CA PRO A 9 13.58 -46.38 -22.66
C PRO A 9 13.85 -45.10 -23.51
N GLY A 10 13.60 -43.92 -22.92
CA GLY A 10 14.38 -42.69 -23.17
C GLY A 10 13.80 -41.64 -24.12
N VAL A 11 13.72 -40.38 -23.66
CA VAL A 11 14.12 -39.16 -24.41
C VAL A 11 14.55 -38.07 -23.42
N ARG A 12 15.81 -37.63 -23.51
CA ARG A 12 16.30 -36.31 -23.06
C ARG A 12 16.17 -35.32 -24.22
N LEU A 13 15.82 -34.07 -23.89
CA LEU A 13 16.23 -32.80 -24.54
C LEU A 13 16.26 -32.72 -26.08
N LEU A 14 15.36 -31.91 -26.68
CA LEU A 14 15.65 -30.74 -27.53
C LEU A 14 14.42 -30.31 -28.37
N ALA A 15 14.37 -28.99 -28.62
CA ALA A 15 13.48 -28.22 -29.52
C ALA A 15 12.05 -27.96 -28.99
N SER A 16 11.65 -26.76 -28.53
CA SER A 16 12.07 -25.40 -28.92
C SER A 16 12.26 -25.27 -30.42
N SER A 17 11.18 -25.40 -31.22
CA SER A 17 11.00 -24.86 -32.58
C SER A 17 9.84 -25.60 -33.28
N LEU A 18 8.57 -25.24 -33.04
CA LEU A 18 7.48 -25.43 -34.02
C LEU A 18 6.19 -24.69 -33.60
N LEU A 19 6.27 -23.37 -33.46
CA LEU A 19 5.10 -22.47 -33.41
C LEU A 19 5.35 -21.16 -34.17
N LEU A 20 6.36 -21.14 -35.06
CA LEU A 20 6.59 -20.07 -36.04
C LEU A 20 6.38 -20.63 -37.45
N ALA A 21 5.15 -20.52 -37.96
CA ALA A 21 4.86 -20.37 -39.38
C ALA A 21 3.34 -20.28 -39.54
N LEU A 22 2.80 -19.07 -39.35
CA LEU A 22 1.60 -18.49 -39.99
C LEU A 22 1.27 -17.18 -39.24
N ALA A 23 2.23 -16.27 -39.19
CA ALA A 23 2.02 -14.89 -38.75
C ALA A 23 2.07 -14.00 -39.99
N VAL A 24 0.90 -13.68 -40.53
CA VAL A 24 0.73 -12.46 -41.34
C VAL A 24 1.01 -11.28 -40.39
N PRO A 25 1.77 -10.25 -40.78
CA PRO A 25 2.07 -9.15 -39.89
C PRO A 25 0.83 -8.26 -39.78
N PHE A 26 -0.11 -8.62 -38.91
CA PHE A 26 -0.87 -7.58 -38.24
C PHE A 26 0.14 -6.86 -37.36
N ALA A 27 0.30 -5.55 -37.57
CA ALA A 27 0.94 -4.69 -36.58
C ALA A 27 0.17 -4.91 -35.27
N ALA A 28 0.73 -5.73 -34.39
CA ALA A 28 0.21 -5.88 -33.05
C ALA A 28 0.25 -4.48 -32.43
N GLN A 29 -0.90 -3.85 -32.24
CA GLN A 29 -0.99 -2.71 -31.35
C GLN A 29 -0.36 -3.17 -30.04
N ALA A 30 0.70 -2.47 -29.61
CA ALA A 30 1.36 -2.78 -28.35
C ALA A 30 0.28 -2.74 -27.26
N ALA A 31 0.04 -3.85 -26.57
CA ALA A 31 -0.89 -3.87 -25.46
C ALA A 31 -0.29 -3.07 -24.29
N ASP A 32 -1.16 -2.57 -23.41
CA ASP A 32 -0.71 -2.00 -22.14
C ASP A 32 0.05 -3.09 -21.36
N THR A 33 1.28 -2.79 -20.98
CA THR A 33 2.16 -3.74 -20.29
C THR A 33 2.94 -3.06 -19.18
N VAL A 34 3.33 -3.83 -18.18
CA VAL A 34 4.16 -3.37 -17.08
C VAL A 34 5.39 -4.26 -16.96
N TYR A 35 6.56 -3.65 -17.02
CA TYR A 35 7.80 -4.28 -16.59
C TYR A 35 8.05 -3.91 -15.13
N LEU A 36 8.39 -4.89 -14.31
CA LEU A 36 8.80 -4.71 -12.91
C LEU A 36 10.28 -5.07 -12.79
N GLU A 37 11.05 -4.19 -12.17
CA GLU A 37 12.48 -4.38 -11.98
C GLU A 37 12.78 -5.63 -11.13
N SER A 38 13.73 -6.44 -11.58
CA SER A 38 14.13 -7.65 -10.86
C SER A 38 14.72 -7.31 -9.49
N GLN A 39 14.28 -8.03 -8.46
CA GLN A 39 14.74 -7.86 -7.08
C GLN A 39 15.77 -8.93 -6.74
N GLU A 40 16.76 -8.59 -5.90
CA GLU A 40 17.66 -9.57 -5.31
C GLU A 40 17.06 -10.17 -4.03
N THR A 41 17.56 -11.31 -3.61
CA THR A 41 17.24 -11.86 -2.28
C THR A 41 18.25 -11.38 -1.26
N LYS A 42 17.80 -10.88 -0.11
CA LYS A 42 18.63 -10.63 1.06
C LYS A 42 18.29 -11.60 2.19
N PRO A 43 19.24 -11.93 3.09
CA PRO A 43 18.90 -12.72 4.26
C PRO A 43 17.89 -11.96 5.13
N PHE A 44 16.92 -12.69 5.68
CA PHE A 44 15.91 -12.13 6.57
C PHE A 44 16.52 -11.89 7.97
N ASP A 45 16.48 -10.65 8.48
CA ASP A 45 17.11 -10.24 9.75
C ASP A 45 16.07 -9.86 10.81
N PRO A 46 15.55 -10.83 11.58
CA PRO A 46 14.49 -10.56 12.53
C PRO A 46 14.95 -9.66 13.68
N VAL A 47 14.14 -8.64 13.97
CA VAL A 47 14.24 -7.82 15.17
C VAL A 47 13.19 -8.22 16.22
N ARG A 48 12.15 -8.95 15.81
CA ARG A 48 11.10 -9.45 16.68
C ARG A 48 10.60 -10.83 16.26
N PHE A 49 9.98 -11.54 17.19
CA PHE A 49 9.27 -12.79 16.94
C PHE A 49 8.06 -12.96 17.87
N VAL A 50 7.16 -13.84 17.46
CA VAL A 50 6.00 -14.33 18.20
C VAL A 50 5.93 -15.85 18.01
N SER A 51 5.72 -16.60 19.08
CA SER A 51 5.57 -18.05 19.05
C SER A 51 4.08 -18.45 19.17
N GLY A 52 3.66 -19.44 18.40
CA GLY A 52 2.35 -20.08 18.52
C GLY A 52 2.43 -21.36 19.34
N SER A 53 1.30 -21.77 19.92
CA SER A 53 1.19 -23.01 20.72
C SER A 53 1.46 -24.29 19.91
N ASN A 54 1.35 -24.22 18.58
CA ASN A 54 1.66 -25.31 17.65
C ASN A 54 3.15 -25.36 17.22
N GLY A 55 4.01 -24.54 17.83
CA GLY A 55 5.44 -24.47 17.48
C GLY A 55 5.76 -23.65 16.24
N VAL A 56 4.77 -22.97 15.65
CA VAL A 56 5.00 -21.98 14.59
C VAL A 56 5.69 -20.76 15.21
N VAL A 57 6.69 -20.24 14.53
CA VAL A 57 7.35 -18.98 14.87
C VAL A 57 7.10 -17.98 13.76
N TRP A 58 6.55 -16.83 14.14
CA TRP A 58 6.46 -15.66 13.29
C TRP A 58 7.59 -14.71 13.63
N THR A 59 8.31 -14.23 12.63
CA THR A 59 9.40 -13.27 12.82
C THR A 59 9.19 -12.01 11.99
N PHE A 60 9.65 -10.88 12.53
CA PHE A 60 9.46 -9.53 12.00
C PHE A 60 10.83 -8.87 11.84
N ASP A 61 11.13 -8.32 10.67
CA ASP A 61 12.32 -7.47 10.45
C ASP A 61 11.98 -5.96 10.42
N GLY A 62 10.70 -5.63 10.61
CA GLY A 62 10.14 -4.28 10.53
C GLY A 62 9.46 -3.98 9.20
N ASN A 63 9.79 -4.64 8.10
CA ASN A 63 9.10 -4.45 6.82
C ASN A 63 8.39 -5.71 6.35
N THR A 64 8.89 -6.88 6.72
CA THR A 64 8.50 -8.17 6.20
C THR A 64 8.19 -9.12 7.35
N LEU A 65 7.24 -10.02 7.12
CA LEU A 65 6.88 -11.09 8.04
C LEU A 65 7.36 -12.43 7.50
N ARG A 66 7.90 -13.28 8.35
CA ARG A 66 8.22 -14.66 8.00
C ARG A 66 7.53 -15.61 8.96
N ARG A 67 6.90 -16.63 8.41
CA ARG A 67 6.37 -17.78 9.15
C ARG A 67 7.35 -18.92 9.02
N THR A 68 7.69 -19.56 10.13
CA THR A 68 8.48 -20.79 10.18
C THR A 68 7.71 -21.83 10.97
N ASP A 69 7.43 -22.99 10.37
CA ASP A 69 6.75 -24.09 11.06
C ASP A 69 7.70 -24.87 11.97
N ALA A 70 7.16 -25.81 12.75
CA ALA A 70 7.94 -26.63 13.68
C ALA A 70 8.96 -27.55 12.98
N ALA A 71 8.79 -27.83 11.69
CA ALA A 71 9.74 -28.60 10.88
C ALA A 71 10.86 -27.71 10.30
N GLY A 72 10.77 -26.38 10.46
CA GLY A 72 11.72 -25.41 9.94
C GLY A 72 11.43 -24.95 8.51
N ASN A 73 10.30 -25.34 7.91
CA ASN A 73 9.88 -24.79 6.62
C ASN A 73 9.44 -23.35 6.83
N SER A 74 9.93 -22.43 6.00
CA SER A 74 9.57 -21.03 6.11
C SER A 74 9.07 -20.43 4.82
N ALA A 75 8.22 -19.41 4.98
CA ALA A 75 7.68 -18.61 3.91
C ALA A 75 7.57 -17.15 4.36
N VAL A 76 7.66 -16.22 3.41
CA VAL A 76 7.81 -14.78 3.68
C VAL A 76 6.66 -14.01 3.03
N LEU A 77 6.07 -13.10 3.81
CA LEU A 77 5.06 -12.13 3.37
C LEU A 77 5.69 -10.73 3.37
N GLN A 78 5.87 -10.17 2.16
CA GLN A 78 6.56 -8.90 1.92
C GLN A 78 5.76 -7.68 2.40
N ARG A 79 6.47 -6.58 2.70
CA ARG A 79 5.89 -5.29 3.14
C ARG A 79 4.71 -4.82 2.30
N SER A 80 4.84 -4.94 0.99
CA SER A 80 3.85 -4.45 0.04
C SER A 80 2.48 -5.13 0.21
N ALA A 81 2.44 -6.45 0.41
CA ALA A 81 1.22 -7.18 0.74
C ALA A 81 0.57 -6.72 2.06
N LEU A 82 1.34 -6.08 2.93
CA LEU A 82 0.88 -5.52 4.20
C LEU A 82 0.39 -4.06 4.06
N LEU A 83 0.71 -3.36 2.97
CA LEU A 83 0.47 -1.91 2.81
C LEU A 83 -0.76 -1.54 1.97
N ALA A 84 -1.48 -2.50 1.37
CA ALA A 84 -2.68 -2.21 0.58
C ALA A 84 -3.75 -1.41 1.37
N GLY A 85 -3.75 -0.07 1.21
CA GLY A 85 -4.89 0.80 1.54
C GLY A 85 -4.77 1.73 2.73
N VAL A 86 -3.91 1.50 3.74
CA VAL A 86 -3.87 2.39 4.91
C VAL A 86 -2.47 2.41 5.54
N ASP A 87 -1.88 3.62 5.62
CA ASP A 87 -0.63 4.01 6.33
C ASP A 87 0.65 3.19 6.10
N ASP A 88 1.80 3.85 5.90
CA ASP A 88 3.09 3.20 5.56
C ASP A 88 3.78 2.49 6.74
N ALA A 89 3.08 2.31 7.85
CA ALA A 89 3.64 1.84 9.11
C ALA A 89 3.86 0.32 9.11
N ALA A 90 5.13 -0.05 9.26
CA ALA A 90 5.64 -1.37 9.59
C ALA A 90 4.79 -2.15 10.61
N TYR A 91 4.28 -3.33 10.26
CA TYR A 91 3.80 -4.29 11.26
C TYR A 91 4.99 -4.84 12.04
N THR A 92 5.08 -4.49 13.31
CA THR A 92 6.25 -4.77 14.16
C THR A 92 5.96 -5.77 15.27
N ASP A 93 4.72 -6.26 15.37
CA ASP A 93 4.32 -7.22 16.41
C ASP A 93 3.06 -8.00 16.01
N GLY A 94 2.71 -9.00 16.82
CA GLY A 94 1.46 -9.71 16.65
C GLY A 94 1.17 -10.74 17.74
N VAL A 95 0.08 -11.47 17.55
CA VAL A 95 -0.29 -12.64 18.35
C VAL A 95 -0.52 -13.81 17.42
N ALA A 96 0.22 -14.90 17.61
CA ALA A 96 0.02 -16.13 16.86
C ALA A 96 -1.32 -16.75 17.24
N THR A 97 -2.11 -17.14 16.25
CA THR A 97 -3.43 -17.74 16.44
C THR A 97 -3.34 -19.26 16.51
N ALA A 98 -4.35 -19.90 17.11
CA ALA A 98 -4.35 -21.35 17.33
C ALA A 98 -4.28 -22.17 16.03
N ASP A 99 -4.78 -21.62 14.92
CA ASP A 99 -4.71 -22.20 13.56
C ASP A 99 -3.31 -22.05 12.90
N GLY A 100 -2.34 -21.45 13.60
CA GLY A 100 -1.00 -21.18 13.07
C GLY A 100 -0.88 -19.95 12.18
N GLY A 101 -1.92 -19.12 12.15
CA GLY A 101 -1.89 -17.76 11.60
C GLY A 101 -1.29 -16.73 12.56
N LEU A 102 -1.52 -15.46 12.25
CA LEU A 102 -1.04 -14.29 12.99
C LEU A 102 -2.08 -13.17 12.95
N ILE A 103 -2.32 -12.52 14.08
CA ILE A 103 -2.92 -11.17 14.13
C ILE A 103 -1.77 -10.19 14.34
N ALA A 104 -1.36 -9.51 13.28
CA ALA A 104 -0.27 -8.54 13.27
C ALA A 104 -0.79 -7.14 13.55
N PHE A 105 0.00 -6.31 14.22
CA PHE A 105 -0.32 -4.91 14.45
C PHE A 105 0.91 -3.98 14.38
N ASN A 106 0.66 -2.68 14.23
CA ASN A 106 1.71 -1.66 14.15
C ASN A 106 1.51 -0.51 15.15
N ALA A 107 2.42 0.46 15.09
CA ALA A 107 2.43 1.63 15.98
C ALA A 107 1.17 2.51 15.87
N ASN A 108 0.44 2.42 14.75
CA ASN A 108 -0.77 3.20 14.50
C ASN A 108 -2.04 2.42 14.88
N CYS A 109 -1.92 1.33 15.65
CA CYS A 109 -3.04 0.46 16.05
C CYS A 109 -3.79 -0.14 14.86
N GLN A 110 -3.14 -0.26 13.70
CA GLN A 110 -3.70 -1.01 12.57
C GLN A 110 -3.55 -2.50 12.87
N VAL A 111 -4.58 -3.29 12.56
CA VAL A 111 -4.57 -4.73 12.79
C VAL A 111 -4.83 -5.47 11.50
N LEU A 112 -4.06 -6.53 11.26
CA LEU A 112 -4.14 -7.40 10.09
C LEU A 112 -4.17 -8.85 10.54
N ARG A 113 -5.10 -9.64 10.01
CA ARG A 113 -5.11 -11.08 10.17
C ARG A 113 -4.47 -11.76 8.97
N ILE A 114 -3.56 -12.69 9.26
CA ILE A 114 -2.86 -13.52 8.30
C ILE A 114 -3.09 -14.99 8.69
N THR A 115 -3.47 -15.82 7.73
CA THR A 115 -3.64 -17.27 7.92
C THR A 115 -2.30 -18.01 7.84
N ALA A 116 -2.30 -19.29 8.20
CA ALA A 116 -1.09 -20.13 8.15
C ALA A 116 -0.48 -20.27 6.75
N ASP A 117 -1.27 -20.10 5.68
CA ASP A 117 -0.85 -20.09 4.28
C ASP A 117 -0.47 -18.69 3.77
N LEU A 118 -0.19 -17.75 4.68
CA LEU A 118 0.25 -16.37 4.41
C LEU A 118 -0.76 -15.50 3.65
N ARG A 119 -2.06 -15.80 3.77
CA ARG A 119 -3.10 -14.96 3.17
C ARG A 119 -3.59 -13.94 4.18
N ALA A 120 -3.56 -12.66 3.82
CA ALA A 120 -4.25 -11.63 4.56
C ALA A 120 -5.76 -11.83 4.38
N THR A 121 -6.50 -12.04 5.46
CA THR A 121 -7.96 -12.29 5.41
C THR A 121 -8.77 -11.04 5.72
N TRP A 122 -8.28 -10.22 6.65
CA TRP A 122 -8.89 -8.93 6.93
C TRP A 122 -7.91 -7.94 7.53
N ARG A 123 -8.22 -6.66 7.36
CA ARG A 123 -7.52 -5.53 7.98
C ARG A 123 -8.50 -4.55 8.60
N SER A 124 -8.13 -3.95 9.72
CA SER A 124 -8.91 -2.89 10.37
C SER A 124 -8.04 -1.67 10.66
N GLN A 125 -8.52 -0.50 10.22
CA GLN A 125 -8.02 0.81 10.63
C GLN A 125 -9.00 1.43 11.61
N LEU A 126 -8.54 1.73 12.83
CA LEU A 126 -9.33 2.48 13.78
C LEU A 126 -8.98 3.98 13.75
N PRO A 127 -9.95 4.88 14.04
CA PRO A 127 -9.74 6.32 14.02
C PRO A 127 -8.93 6.84 15.23
N LEU A 128 -7.94 6.10 15.71
CA LEU A 128 -7.16 6.42 16.89
C LEU A 128 -6.03 7.40 16.55
N GLN A 129 -5.89 8.48 17.34
CA GLN A 129 -4.76 9.41 17.24
C GLN A 129 -3.50 8.87 17.91
N SER A 130 -3.67 8.03 18.94
CA SER A 130 -2.57 7.37 19.64
C SER A 130 -2.96 5.95 19.99
N CYS A 131 -2.02 5.03 19.83
CA CYS A 131 -2.19 3.63 20.16
C CYS A 131 -1.72 3.35 21.59
N LYS A 132 -2.58 2.74 22.42
CA LYS A 132 -2.27 2.34 23.80
C LYS A 132 -2.05 0.84 23.95
N GLY A 133 -2.52 0.05 22.98
CA GLY A 133 -2.17 -1.36 22.88
C GLY A 133 -3.15 -2.17 22.05
N VAL A 134 -2.74 -3.39 21.73
CA VAL A 134 -3.58 -4.43 21.14
C VAL A 134 -3.46 -5.68 22.02
N ARG A 135 -4.58 -6.36 22.27
CA ARG A 135 -4.66 -7.65 22.96
C ARG A 135 -5.54 -8.59 22.14
N VAL A 136 -5.16 -9.85 22.03
CA VAL A 136 -5.91 -10.84 21.25
C VAL A 136 -6.24 -12.01 22.15
N SER A 137 -7.51 -12.42 22.17
CA SER A 137 -7.93 -13.63 22.88
C SER A 137 -7.46 -14.90 22.15
N ALA A 138 -7.49 -16.05 22.81
CA ALA A 138 -7.22 -17.33 22.16
C ALA A 138 -8.17 -17.63 20.98
N THR A 139 -9.37 -17.04 20.97
CA THR A 139 -10.38 -17.20 19.92
C THR A 139 -10.19 -16.23 18.74
N GLY A 140 -9.19 -15.34 18.78
CA GLY A 140 -8.91 -14.37 17.71
C GLY A 140 -9.69 -13.04 17.82
N VAL A 141 -10.42 -12.83 18.92
CA VAL A 141 -11.05 -11.53 19.22
C VAL A 141 -9.97 -10.53 19.58
N SER A 142 -9.94 -9.40 18.88
CA SER A 142 -8.91 -8.38 19.04
C SER A 142 -9.46 -7.17 19.78
N TRP A 143 -8.80 -6.77 20.86
CA TRP A 143 -9.10 -5.59 21.66
C TRP A 143 -8.03 -4.53 21.40
N ILE A 144 -8.45 -3.35 20.97
CA ILE A 144 -7.55 -2.26 20.56
C ILE A 144 -7.89 -1.01 21.37
N GLY A 145 -6.93 -0.56 22.17
CA GLY A 145 -7.07 0.61 23.03
C GLY A 145 -6.30 1.80 22.49
N GLY A 146 -6.87 2.99 22.54
CA GLY A 146 -6.18 4.21 22.10
C GLY A 146 -6.97 5.49 22.34
N THR A 147 -6.36 6.64 22.09
CA THR A 147 -7.03 7.94 22.22
C THR A 147 -7.71 8.33 20.91
N LEU A 148 -9.00 8.66 20.98
CA LEU A 148 -9.79 9.19 19.87
C LEU A 148 -9.91 10.72 20.00
N SER A 149 -9.80 11.43 18.88
CA SER A 149 -9.93 12.89 18.85
C SER A 149 -11.31 13.33 19.36
N GLY A 150 -11.35 14.21 20.35
CA GLY A 150 -12.59 14.74 20.91
C GLY A 150 -13.39 13.80 21.81
N ASP A 151 -13.00 12.52 21.92
CA ASP A 151 -13.73 11.51 22.72
C ASP A 151 -12.87 10.77 23.76
N GLY A 152 -11.58 11.12 23.85
CA GLY A 152 -10.66 10.56 24.83
C GLY A 152 -10.31 9.09 24.56
N ASP A 153 -9.87 8.38 25.59
CA ASP A 153 -9.46 6.98 25.43
C ASP A 153 -10.66 6.08 25.16
N ASN A 154 -10.52 5.21 24.16
CA ASN A 154 -11.52 4.27 23.72
C ASN A 154 -10.93 2.85 23.64
N LEU A 155 -11.79 1.85 23.80
CA LEU A 155 -11.50 0.44 23.60
C LEU A 155 -12.42 -0.12 22.50
N PHE A 156 -11.82 -0.69 21.48
CA PHE A 156 -12.49 -1.30 20.33
C PHE A 156 -12.36 -2.82 20.41
N GLN A 157 -13.45 -3.53 20.14
CA GLN A 157 -13.48 -4.99 20.06
C GLN A 157 -13.74 -5.39 18.61
N LEU A 158 -12.84 -6.17 18.03
CA LEU A 158 -12.96 -6.73 16.68
C LEU A 158 -13.14 -8.24 16.75
N GLY A 159 -14.07 -8.76 15.95
CA GLY A 159 -14.22 -10.19 15.76
C GLY A 159 -13.04 -10.85 15.06
N PRO A 160 -12.97 -12.20 15.05
CA PRO A 160 -11.96 -12.95 14.30
C PRO A 160 -12.00 -12.74 12.78
N ASP A 161 -13.02 -12.05 12.27
CA ASP A 161 -13.30 -11.67 10.88
C ASP A 161 -13.05 -10.18 10.59
N GLY A 162 -12.58 -9.41 11.59
CA GLY A 162 -12.28 -7.99 11.47
C GLY A 162 -13.50 -7.06 11.59
N THR A 163 -14.70 -7.60 11.82
CA THR A 163 -15.91 -6.80 12.08
C THR A 163 -15.81 -6.13 13.43
N GLN A 164 -16.24 -4.86 13.52
CA GLN A 164 -16.28 -4.16 14.80
C GLN A 164 -17.47 -4.65 15.62
N TRP A 165 -17.18 -5.38 16.69
CA TRP A 165 -18.18 -5.92 17.60
C TRP A 165 -18.64 -4.89 18.63
N ALA A 166 -17.74 -3.98 19.04
CA ALA A 166 -18.06 -2.90 19.96
C ALA A 166 -17.01 -1.77 19.93
N ARG A 167 -17.43 -0.57 20.34
CA ARG A 167 -16.58 0.58 20.68
C ARG A 167 -17.07 1.17 21.99
N ARG A 168 -16.15 1.56 22.88
CA ARG A 168 -16.49 2.14 24.18
C ARG A 168 -15.47 3.19 24.60
N ARG A 169 -15.91 4.22 25.31
CA ARG A 169 -15.04 5.15 26.00
C ARG A 169 -14.54 4.53 27.32
N ALA A 170 -13.23 4.56 27.54
CA ALA A 170 -12.60 3.98 28.72
C ALA A 170 -13.04 4.71 30.01
N GLY A 171 -13.44 3.96 31.02
CA GLY A 171 -13.94 4.49 32.30
C GLY A 171 -15.35 5.10 32.26
N ALA A 172 -16.08 5.00 31.15
CA ALA A 172 -17.48 5.39 31.09
C ALA A 172 -18.35 4.31 31.76
N ASN A 173 -18.75 4.54 33.01
CA ASN A 173 -19.76 3.73 33.68
C ASN A 173 -21.14 4.32 33.34
N GLU A 174 -22.11 3.47 32.99
CA GLU A 174 -23.50 3.90 32.78
C GLU A 174 -24.01 4.61 34.04
N GLY A 175 -24.16 5.93 33.97
CA GLY A 175 -24.71 6.76 35.04
C GLY A 175 -23.74 7.56 35.91
N ALA A 176 -22.42 7.50 35.71
CA ALA A 176 -21.48 8.33 36.46
C ALA A 176 -20.67 9.26 35.55
N LEU A 177 -20.79 10.57 35.79
CA LEU A 177 -19.95 11.64 35.26
C LEU A 177 -18.50 11.51 35.77
N LEU A 178 -17.79 10.44 35.44
CA LEU A 178 -16.33 10.44 35.55
C LEU A 178 -15.76 11.22 34.37
N SER A 179 -15.83 12.54 34.53
CA SER A 179 -15.11 13.52 33.75
C SER A 179 -13.60 13.19 33.77
N MET A 180 -13.02 12.98 32.58
CA MET A 180 -11.57 12.86 32.36
C MET A 180 -10.89 11.63 33.02
N SER A 181 -11.28 10.42 32.64
CA SER A 181 -10.51 9.18 32.85
C SER A 181 -9.55 8.92 31.68
N SER A 182 -8.51 8.12 31.93
CA SER A 182 -7.62 7.63 30.88
C SER A 182 -7.26 6.14 31.05
N LEU A 183 -7.13 5.43 29.94
CA LEU A 183 -6.80 4.00 29.92
C LEU A 183 -5.32 3.81 30.27
N ALA A 184 -5.05 3.05 31.34
CA ALA A 184 -3.71 2.76 31.82
C ALA A 184 -3.17 1.42 31.27
N ASP A 185 -3.96 0.35 31.35
CA ASP A 185 -3.65 -0.97 30.79
C ASP A 185 -4.94 -1.78 30.62
N PHE A 186 -4.89 -2.85 29.84
CA PHE A 186 -6.03 -3.76 29.65
C PHE A 186 -5.58 -5.16 29.25
N ALA A 187 -6.44 -6.14 29.50
CA ALA A 187 -6.22 -7.54 29.15
C ALA A 187 -7.46 -8.18 28.53
N ALA A 188 -7.24 -9.03 27.53
CA ALA A 188 -8.28 -9.89 26.97
C ALA A 188 -8.37 -11.19 27.77
N LEU A 189 -9.58 -11.64 28.09
CA LEU A 189 -9.83 -12.86 28.84
C LEU A 189 -10.18 -14.04 27.90
N PRO A 190 -9.93 -15.29 28.32
CA PRO A 190 -10.24 -16.48 27.52
C PRO A 190 -11.73 -16.65 27.20
N ASP A 191 -12.62 -16.11 28.03
CA ASP A 191 -14.07 -16.12 27.84
C ASP A 191 -14.57 -15.07 26.83
N GLY A 192 -13.67 -14.29 26.23
CA GLY A 192 -13.99 -13.21 25.30
C GLY A 192 -14.31 -11.86 25.96
N GLY A 193 -14.31 -11.79 27.29
CA GLY A 193 -14.40 -10.55 28.06
C GLY A 193 -13.07 -9.80 28.17
N ASP A 194 -13.06 -8.73 28.96
CA ASP A 194 -11.89 -7.88 29.18
C ASP A 194 -11.75 -7.41 30.63
N LEU A 195 -10.51 -7.08 30.98
CA LEU A 195 -10.16 -6.32 32.18
C LEU A 195 -9.61 -4.96 31.76
N GLU A 196 -10.17 -3.91 32.34
CA GLU A 196 -9.86 -2.52 32.02
C GLU A 196 -9.32 -1.81 33.26
N LEU A 197 -8.07 -1.36 33.21
CA LEU A 197 -7.46 -0.52 34.25
C LEU A 197 -7.45 0.94 33.78
N THR A 198 -8.18 1.80 34.49
CA THR A 198 -8.25 3.23 34.20
C THR A 198 -7.75 4.06 35.37
N HIS A 199 -7.26 5.27 35.07
CA HIS A 199 -6.96 6.28 36.07
C HIS A 199 -7.80 7.56 35.89
N SER A 200 -8.04 8.25 36.99
CA SER A 200 -8.65 9.57 37.00
C SER A 200 -7.58 10.64 36.78
N LEU A 201 -7.81 11.53 35.80
CA LEU A 201 -6.92 12.66 35.54
C LEU A 201 -7.05 13.77 36.58
N GLN A 202 -8.04 13.70 37.48
CA GLN A 202 -8.30 14.74 38.48
C GLN A 202 -7.67 14.43 39.85
N ASN A 203 -7.70 13.17 40.28
CA ASN A 203 -7.33 12.80 41.65
C ASN A 203 -6.43 11.57 41.74
N THR A 204 -5.91 11.05 40.61
CA THR A 204 -5.01 9.89 40.50
C THR A 204 -5.58 8.56 41.02
N ASP A 205 -6.87 8.50 41.34
CA ASP A 205 -7.53 7.23 41.65
C ASP A 205 -7.50 6.30 40.44
N ALA A 206 -7.45 5.00 40.68
CA ALA A 206 -7.52 3.98 39.64
C ALA A 206 -8.76 3.10 39.81
N SER A 207 -9.29 2.57 38.72
CA SER A 207 -10.34 1.56 38.76
C SER A 207 -10.00 0.40 37.85
N LEU A 208 -10.26 -0.82 38.34
CA LEU A 208 -10.21 -2.04 37.56
C LEU A 208 -11.65 -2.50 37.31
N SER A 209 -12.04 -2.62 36.06
CA SER A 209 -13.35 -3.16 35.69
C SER A 209 -13.19 -4.48 34.96
N ARG A 210 -14.09 -5.44 35.22
CA ARG A 210 -14.23 -6.66 34.42
C ARG A 210 -15.54 -6.62 33.66
N ARG A 211 -15.49 -6.99 32.38
CA ARG A 211 -16.66 -7.11 31.53
C ARG A 211 -16.78 -8.49 30.92
N GLY A 212 -18.01 -8.93 30.68
CA GLY A 212 -18.30 -10.15 29.95
C GLY A 212 -18.11 -9.99 28.44
N ALA A 213 -18.26 -11.08 27.69
CA ALA A 213 -18.22 -11.06 26.22
C ALA A 213 -19.40 -10.28 25.59
N ASP A 214 -20.52 -10.15 26.31
CA ASP A 214 -21.67 -9.29 26.00
C ASP A 214 -21.41 -7.81 26.33
N ALA A 215 -20.25 -7.52 26.91
CA ALA A 215 -19.78 -6.24 27.37
C ALA A 215 -20.47 -5.61 28.59
N GLY A 216 -21.36 -6.35 29.25
CA GLY A 216 -21.90 -5.94 30.53
C GLY A 216 -20.78 -5.81 31.56
N ILE A 217 -20.84 -4.78 32.42
CA ILE A 217 -19.95 -4.68 33.58
C ILE A 217 -20.31 -5.81 34.53
N ALA A 218 -19.39 -6.76 34.71
CA ALA A 218 -19.54 -7.79 35.73
C ALA A 218 -19.28 -7.19 37.12
N TRP A 219 -18.24 -6.35 37.23
CA TRP A 219 -17.90 -5.60 38.43
C TRP A 219 -16.88 -4.50 38.13
N THR A 220 -16.80 -3.53 39.04
CA THR A 220 -15.75 -2.51 39.09
C THR A 220 -15.18 -2.45 40.50
N TRP A 221 -13.86 -2.48 40.60
CA TRP A 221 -13.11 -2.28 41.82
C TRP A 221 -12.36 -0.94 41.75
N ASN A 222 -12.49 -0.12 42.80
CA ASN A 222 -11.87 1.20 42.86
C ASN A 222 -10.70 1.20 43.85
N LEU A 223 -9.60 1.81 43.43
CA LEU A 223 -8.44 2.12 44.25
C LEU A 223 -8.43 3.63 44.51
N SER A 224 -8.86 4.02 45.71
CA SER A 224 -8.91 5.41 46.15
C SER A 224 -7.65 5.81 46.93
N GLY A 225 -7.09 6.98 46.63
CA GLY A 225 -6.01 7.60 47.41
C GLY A 225 -4.93 8.20 46.51
N GLY A 226 -4.74 9.52 46.60
CA GLY A 226 -3.92 10.33 45.69
C GLY A 226 -2.39 10.07 45.68
N ARG A 227 -1.93 8.93 46.19
CA ARG A 227 -0.52 8.52 46.24
C ARG A 227 -0.24 7.23 45.46
N ASN A 228 -1.28 6.51 45.01
CA ASN A 228 -1.15 5.22 44.31
C ASN A 228 -1.16 5.40 42.79
N ARG A 229 -0.03 5.10 42.15
CA ARG A 229 0.08 5.04 40.68
C ARG A 229 -0.04 3.59 40.22
N ALA A 230 -1.24 3.14 39.88
CA ALA A 230 -1.41 1.86 39.20
C ALA A 230 -0.77 1.95 37.80
N GLN A 231 0.20 1.09 37.50
CA GLN A 231 1.00 1.17 36.26
C GLN A 231 0.83 -0.05 35.36
N LYS A 232 0.53 -1.23 35.93
CA LYS A 232 0.47 -2.50 35.19
C LYS A 232 -0.69 -3.36 35.65
N LEU A 233 -1.26 -4.08 34.70
CA LEU A 233 -2.26 -5.12 34.95
C LEU A 233 -1.71 -6.48 34.49
N VAL A 234 -1.79 -7.49 35.36
CA VAL A 234 -1.51 -8.88 34.99
C VAL A 234 -2.79 -9.69 35.14
N ALA A 235 -3.36 -10.13 34.02
CA ALA A 235 -4.51 -11.03 34.04
C ALA A 235 -4.11 -12.39 34.63
N ALA A 236 -5.01 -12.96 35.43
CA ALA A 236 -4.83 -14.26 36.02
C ALA A 236 -5.72 -15.31 35.34
N ALA A 237 -5.30 -16.57 35.42
CA ALA A 237 -6.00 -17.68 34.76
C ALA A 237 -7.44 -17.90 35.29
N ASP A 238 -7.76 -17.40 36.48
CA ASP A 238 -9.11 -17.43 37.05
C ASP A 238 -10.04 -16.36 36.45
N GLY A 239 -9.54 -15.47 35.60
CA GLY A 239 -10.31 -14.34 35.05
C GLY A 239 -10.30 -13.08 35.93
N GLY A 240 -9.53 -13.11 37.03
CA GLY A 240 -9.19 -11.93 37.83
C GLY A 240 -7.94 -11.20 37.33
N GLY A 241 -7.48 -10.20 38.07
CA GLY A 241 -6.30 -9.41 37.71
C GLY A 241 -5.49 -8.95 38.92
N ASP A 242 -4.18 -8.84 38.73
CA ASP A 242 -3.28 -8.19 39.67
C ASP A 242 -2.98 -6.77 39.19
N VAL A 243 -3.34 -5.79 40.01
CA VAL A 243 -3.03 -4.37 39.82
C VAL A 243 -1.72 -4.07 40.52
N ILE A 244 -0.73 -3.65 39.76
CA ILE A 244 0.62 -3.38 40.25
C ILE A 244 0.89 -1.89 40.09
N GLY A 245 1.32 -1.26 41.18
CA GLY A 245 1.54 0.17 41.21
C GLY A 245 2.63 0.58 42.18
N LEU A 246 2.79 1.89 42.30
CA LEU A 246 3.70 2.52 43.25
C LEU A 246 2.90 3.43 44.19
N SER A 247 3.11 3.27 45.49
CA SER A 247 2.60 4.16 46.53
C SER A 247 3.78 4.80 47.23
N GLU A 248 3.95 6.13 47.15
CA GLU A 248 5.10 6.81 47.78
C GLU A 248 6.47 6.21 47.39
N ASN A 249 6.63 5.82 46.12
CA ASN A 249 7.81 5.10 45.60
C ASN A 249 8.08 3.74 46.26
N THR A 250 7.04 3.09 46.78
CA THR A 250 7.09 1.71 47.24
C THR A 250 6.12 0.84 46.45
N LEU A 251 6.50 -0.41 46.20
CA LEU A 251 5.71 -1.33 45.38
C LEU A 251 4.38 -1.69 46.05
N SER A 252 3.27 -1.52 45.33
CA SER A 252 1.94 -1.98 45.75
C SER A 252 1.38 -3.02 44.78
N VAL A 253 0.77 -4.08 45.34
CA VAL A 253 0.14 -5.16 44.57
C VAL A 253 -1.23 -5.45 45.17
N SER A 254 -2.26 -5.36 44.33
CA SER A 254 -3.64 -5.72 44.69
C SER A 254 -4.16 -6.78 43.75
N ARG A 255 -4.60 -7.93 44.28
CA ARG A 255 -5.20 -9.01 43.50
C ARG A 255 -6.71 -8.98 43.64
N ILE A 256 -7.40 -8.89 42.50
CA ILE A 256 -8.85 -8.93 42.39
C ILE A 256 -9.24 -10.21 41.68
N GLY A 257 -10.12 -11.00 42.26
CA GLY A 257 -10.56 -12.26 41.66
C GLY A 257 -11.69 -12.06 40.65
N ALA A 258 -12.10 -13.16 40.00
CA ALA A 258 -13.04 -13.15 38.88
C ALA A 258 -14.44 -12.57 39.19
N GLN A 259 -14.86 -12.57 40.47
CA GLN A 259 -16.15 -12.02 40.92
C GLN A 259 -16.00 -10.63 41.57
N GLY A 260 -14.85 -9.96 41.41
CA GLY A 260 -14.60 -8.61 41.92
C GLY A 260 -14.17 -8.57 43.38
N GLN A 261 -14.03 -9.73 44.03
CA GLN A 261 -13.55 -9.82 45.40
C GLN A 261 -12.05 -9.48 45.46
N GLN A 262 -11.69 -8.57 46.37
CA GLN A 262 -10.29 -8.32 46.69
C GLN A 262 -9.72 -9.51 47.45
N VAL A 263 -8.80 -10.26 46.80
CA VAL A 263 -8.12 -11.41 47.40
C VAL A 263 -7.08 -10.93 48.40
N PHE A 264 -6.27 -9.95 47.99
CA PHE A 264 -5.36 -9.22 48.88
C PHE A 264 -5.04 -7.85 48.30
N SER A 265 -4.61 -6.93 49.17
CA SER A 265 -3.91 -5.71 48.79
C SER A 265 -2.75 -5.52 49.76
N ARG A 266 -1.55 -5.32 49.21
CA ARG A 266 -0.30 -5.24 49.97
C ARG A 266 0.57 -4.13 49.42
N GLN A 267 1.05 -3.28 50.32
CA GLN A 267 2.17 -2.39 50.06
C GLN A 267 3.43 -3.08 50.61
N SER A 268 4.43 -3.20 49.76
CA SER A 268 5.73 -3.74 50.09
C SER A 268 6.66 -2.62 50.52
N PRO A 269 7.58 -2.83 51.48
CA PRO A 269 8.64 -1.86 51.78
C PRO A 269 9.67 -1.71 50.65
N HIS A 270 9.55 -2.49 49.56
CA HIS A 270 10.44 -2.41 48.40
C HIS A 270 10.34 -1.05 47.71
N ALA A 271 11.39 -0.25 47.83
CA ALA A 271 11.50 1.04 47.17
C ALA A 271 11.70 0.84 45.66
N ALA A 272 10.81 1.43 44.86
CA ALA A 272 10.87 1.42 43.41
C ALA A 272 10.24 2.70 42.86
N SER A 273 10.81 3.19 41.78
CA SER A 273 10.37 4.42 41.12
C SER A 273 9.73 4.13 39.75
N VAL A 274 10.03 2.97 39.15
CA VAL A 274 9.42 2.48 37.90
C VAL A 274 9.21 0.97 37.97
N ILE A 275 8.05 0.50 37.48
CA ILE A 275 7.77 -0.91 37.19
C ILE A 275 8.04 -1.14 35.71
N LEU A 276 9.00 -2.01 35.39
CA LEU A 276 9.41 -2.30 34.00
C LEU A 276 8.62 -3.46 33.41
N ASN A 277 8.44 -4.53 34.18
CA ASN A 277 7.76 -5.74 33.72
C ASN A 277 7.12 -6.50 34.88
N ALA A 278 6.09 -7.29 34.62
CA ALA A 278 5.47 -8.19 35.59
C ALA A 278 4.85 -9.40 34.89
N GLN A 279 5.08 -10.59 35.44
CA GLN A 279 4.49 -11.83 34.93
C GLN A 279 4.11 -12.79 36.05
N ARG A 280 2.99 -13.48 35.86
CA ARG A 280 2.51 -14.51 36.77
C ARG A 280 2.88 -15.89 36.23
N ALA A 281 3.52 -16.67 37.07
CA ALA A 281 3.81 -18.07 36.82
C ALA A 281 2.55 -18.93 36.89
N ALA A 282 2.55 -20.09 36.21
CA ALA A 282 1.48 -21.08 36.32
C ALA A 282 1.24 -21.57 37.77
N ASN A 283 2.27 -21.51 38.63
CA ASN A 283 2.17 -21.86 40.05
C ASN A 283 1.60 -20.74 40.93
N GLY A 284 1.16 -19.61 40.36
CA GLY A 284 0.55 -18.51 41.10
C GLY A 284 1.53 -17.53 41.75
N VAL A 285 2.84 -17.66 41.50
CA VAL A 285 3.83 -16.65 41.92
C VAL A 285 3.84 -15.50 40.92
N LEU A 286 3.88 -14.26 41.42
CA LEU A 286 4.01 -13.06 40.59
C LEU A 286 5.45 -12.54 40.68
N TYR A 287 6.07 -12.32 39.52
CA TYR A 287 7.42 -11.79 39.41
C TYR A 287 7.35 -10.37 38.83
N ILE A 288 8.06 -9.43 39.45
CA ILE A 288 8.01 -8.00 39.10
C ILE A 288 9.43 -7.49 38.94
N VAL A 289 9.70 -6.81 37.82
CA VAL A 289 10.97 -6.13 37.55
C VAL A 289 10.82 -4.65 37.85
N THR A 290 11.68 -4.13 38.71
CA THR A 290 11.63 -2.74 39.20
C THR A 290 12.98 -2.04 39.07
N SER A 291 12.97 -0.71 39.05
CA SER A 291 14.15 0.17 39.08
C SER A 291 13.93 1.38 39.99
N ALA A 292 15.02 1.91 40.59
CA ALA A 292 15.01 3.04 41.51
C ALA A 292 15.03 4.44 40.85
N ALA A 293 14.98 4.53 39.51
CA ALA A 293 14.82 5.74 38.67
C ALA A 293 15.98 6.74 38.51
N ALA A 294 17.23 6.36 38.77
CA ALA A 294 18.36 7.06 38.15
C ALA A 294 18.99 6.19 37.07
N THR A 295 19.33 6.80 35.92
CA THR A 295 20.24 6.20 34.94
C THR A 295 21.48 5.72 35.68
N GLY A 296 21.71 4.40 35.75
CA GLY A 296 22.79 3.83 36.58
C GLY A 296 22.37 2.83 37.65
N GLU A 297 21.10 2.79 38.05
CA GLU A 297 20.64 1.95 39.18
C GLU A 297 20.33 0.49 38.78
N PRO A 298 20.57 -0.50 39.69
CA PRO A 298 20.40 -1.91 39.40
C PRO A 298 18.93 -2.31 39.23
N LEU A 299 18.69 -3.23 38.31
CA LEU A 299 17.39 -3.88 38.12
C LEU A 299 17.14 -4.92 39.22
N ASN A 300 15.93 -4.89 39.80
CA ASN A 300 15.54 -5.83 40.85
C ASN A 300 14.37 -6.72 40.40
N LEU A 301 14.51 -8.04 40.62
CA LEU A 301 13.43 -9.01 40.54
C LEU A 301 12.81 -9.17 41.92
N VAL A 302 11.52 -8.86 42.02
CA VAL A 302 10.72 -9.04 43.23
C VAL A 302 9.77 -10.20 43.00
N ARG A 303 9.80 -11.18 43.91
CA ARG A 303 8.93 -12.35 43.87
C ARG A 303 7.83 -12.21 44.90
N ILE A 304 6.59 -12.18 44.43
CA ILE A 304 5.39 -12.03 45.24
C ILE A 304 4.69 -13.40 45.33
N GLY A 305 4.44 -13.83 46.57
CA GLY A 305 3.71 -15.06 46.87
C GLY A 305 2.23 -14.96 46.50
N SER A 306 1.51 -16.08 46.59
CA SER A 306 0.06 -16.14 46.35
C SER A 306 -0.75 -15.31 47.37
N ASP A 307 -0.16 -14.98 48.51
CA ASP A 307 -0.72 -14.15 49.59
C ASP A 307 -0.38 -12.66 49.45
N GLY A 308 0.36 -12.28 48.41
CA GLY A 308 0.79 -10.91 48.16
C GLY A 308 2.04 -10.46 48.92
N ALA A 309 2.67 -11.33 49.72
CA ALA A 309 3.91 -11.00 50.42
C ALA A 309 5.13 -11.07 49.49
N VAL A 310 6.11 -10.20 49.70
CA VAL A 310 7.43 -10.36 49.08
C VAL A 310 8.10 -11.58 49.69
N THR A 311 8.31 -12.60 48.85
CA THR A 311 8.97 -13.85 49.26
C THR A 311 10.47 -13.82 49.01
N SER A 312 10.93 -13.07 48.01
CA SER A 312 12.35 -12.87 47.74
C SER A 312 12.57 -11.64 46.87
N GLN A 313 13.77 -11.06 46.98
CA GLN A 313 14.27 -10.01 46.10
C GLN A 313 15.68 -10.35 45.65
N ALA A 314 15.99 -10.10 44.38
CA ALA A 314 17.32 -10.35 43.83
C ALA A 314 17.69 -9.26 42.82
N ALA A 315 18.96 -8.84 42.84
CA ALA A 315 19.52 -8.06 41.75
C ALA A 315 19.55 -8.91 40.48
N LEU A 316 18.93 -8.44 39.41
CA LEU A 316 18.87 -9.14 38.12
C LEU A 316 20.17 -9.01 37.35
N CYS A 317 20.68 -7.78 37.24
CA CYS A 317 21.83 -7.43 36.40
C CYS A 317 22.80 -6.51 37.17
N PRO A 318 23.68 -7.08 38.02
CA PRO A 318 24.66 -6.30 38.76
C PRO A 318 25.60 -5.56 37.81
N GLY A 319 25.63 -4.22 37.85
CA GLY A 319 26.50 -3.38 37.04
C GLY A 319 25.97 -2.96 35.66
N ALA A 320 24.77 -3.41 35.26
CA ALA A 320 24.11 -2.92 34.06
C ALA A 320 23.24 -1.69 34.41
N ALA A 321 23.57 -0.53 33.83
CA ALA A 321 22.80 0.70 33.98
C ALA A 321 21.70 0.81 32.91
N VAL A 322 20.56 1.41 33.25
CA VAL A 322 19.63 1.97 32.24
C VAL A 322 20.34 3.15 31.57
N GLY A 323 21.04 2.90 30.46
CA GLY A 323 21.58 3.96 29.60
C GLY A 323 20.50 4.57 28.71
N ASN A 324 20.73 5.77 28.19
CA ASN A 324 19.88 6.50 27.22
C ASN A 324 19.78 5.81 25.84
N ALA A 325 19.67 4.48 25.80
CA ALA A 325 19.45 3.75 24.56
C ALA A 325 18.02 4.02 24.06
N PRO A 326 17.83 4.44 22.80
CA PRO A 326 16.51 4.51 22.21
C PRO A 326 15.98 3.08 22.01
N GLN A 327 14.86 2.75 22.66
CA GLN A 327 14.19 1.43 22.81
C GLN A 327 14.72 0.61 24.01
N PRO A 328 13.84 -0.07 24.78
CA PRO A 328 14.24 -0.73 26.01
C PRO A 328 15.12 -1.93 25.67
N ALA A 329 16.42 -1.83 25.93
CA ALA A 329 17.30 -2.98 25.94
C ALA A 329 16.77 -3.97 26.99
N VAL A 330 16.16 -5.05 26.50
CA VAL A 330 15.50 -6.18 27.15
C VAL A 330 15.55 -6.15 28.69
N ALA A 331 14.53 -5.55 29.32
CA ALA A 331 14.11 -5.91 30.67
C ALA A 331 12.97 -6.96 30.60
N ASP A 332 12.95 -7.77 29.53
CA ASP A 332 11.96 -8.84 29.39
C ASP A 332 12.22 -9.92 30.42
N LEU A 333 11.13 -10.32 31.05
CA LEU A 333 11.07 -11.39 32.01
C LEU A 333 10.19 -12.46 31.40
N VAL A 334 10.67 -13.69 31.33
CA VAL A 334 9.84 -14.82 30.91
C VAL A 334 9.85 -15.86 32.00
N VAL A 335 8.64 -16.30 32.36
CA VAL A 335 8.44 -17.36 33.35
C VAL A 335 8.10 -18.67 32.63
N GLY A 336 8.96 -19.66 32.81
CA GLY A 336 8.75 -21.02 32.32
C GLY A 336 7.58 -21.71 33.03
N SER A 337 7.04 -22.76 32.41
CA SER A 337 5.93 -23.56 32.97
C SER A 337 6.31 -24.25 34.29
N ASP A 338 7.60 -24.50 34.52
CA ASP A 338 8.14 -25.05 35.76
C ASP A 338 8.30 -24.00 36.88
N GLY A 339 8.10 -22.71 36.57
CA GLY A 339 8.31 -21.57 37.46
C GLY A 339 9.74 -21.06 37.49
N SER A 340 10.61 -21.52 36.57
CA SER A 340 11.88 -20.88 36.29
C SER A 340 11.67 -19.53 35.60
N VAL A 341 12.64 -18.63 35.74
CA VAL A 341 12.58 -17.27 35.23
C VAL A 341 13.85 -17.00 34.43
N VAL A 342 13.71 -16.62 33.17
CA VAL A 342 14.84 -16.11 32.40
C VAL A 342 14.72 -14.61 32.27
N ASN A 343 15.87 -13.96 32.43
CA ASN A 343 16.06 -12.58 32.06
C ASN A 343 17.36 -12.48 31.24
N VAL A 344 17.37 -11.53 30.30
CA VAL A 344 18.59 -11.18 29.58
C VAL A 344 19.03 -9.80 30.02
N CYS A 345 20.31 -9.64 30.36
CA CYS A 345 20.78 -8.40 30.93
C CYS A 345 21.06 -7.34 29.84
N PRO A 346 20.52 -6.12 29.98
CA PRO A 346 20.71 -5.04 29.01
C PRO A 346 22.19 -4.75 28.75
N GLY A 347 22.60 -4.67 27.48
CA GLY A 347 23.96 -4.29 27.11
C GLY A 347 25.05 -5.34 27.39
N THR A 348 24.68 -6.58 27.72
CA THR A 348 25.63 -7.68 27.98
C THR A 348 25.34 -8.90 27.09
N THR A 349 26.29 -9.83 27.02
CA THR A 349 26.15 -11.15 26.35
C THR A 349 25.65 -12.26 27.28
N GLN A 350 25.21 -11.90 28.49
CA GLN A 350 24.83 -12.85 29.53
C GLN A 350 23.30 -12.95 29.64
N ALA A 351 22.77 -14.18 29.57
CA ALA A 351 21.43 -14.47 30.05
C ALA A 351 21.51 -15.20 31.39
N ARG A 352 20.57 -14.86 32.26
CA ARG A 352 20.49 -15.41 33.59
C ARG A 352 19.22 -16.23 33.72
N LEU A 353 19.39 -17.53 33.93
CA LEU A 353 18.30 -18.44 34.27
C LEU A 353 18.23 -18.53 35.80
N ILE A 354 17.15 -18.02 36.36
CA ILE A 354 16.81 -18.13 37.77
C ILE A 354 15.84 -19.29 37.92
N ARG A 355 16.29 -20.39 38.53
CA ARG A 355 15.48 -21.58 38.73
C ARG A 355 14.48 -21.41 39.88
N ARG A 356 13.45 -22.24 39.87
CA ARG A 356 12.34 -22.20 40.83
C ARG A 356 12.78 -22.37 42.30
N ASP A 357 13.90 -23.06 42.52
CA ASP A 357 14.52 -23.31 43.83
C ASP A 357 15.30 -22.11 44.38
N GLY A 358 15.34 -20.99 43.67
CA GLY A 358 16.15 -19.83 44.01
C GLY A 358 17.62 -19.95 43.60
N GLY A 359 18.01 -21.09 43.01
CA GLY A 359 19.30 -21.26 42.38
C GLY A 359 19.41 -20.38 41.15
N THR A 360 20.56 -19.72 40.98
CA THR A 360 20.84 -18.95 39.76
C THR A 360 21.85 -19.74 38.93
N THR A 361 21.53 -19.96 37.66
CA THR A 361 22.45 -20.51 36.66
C THR A 361 22.67 -19.42 35.62
N GLU A 362 23.87 -18.87 35.59
CA GLU A 362 24.27 -17.94 34.54
C GLU A 362 24.76 -18.73 33.34
N SER A 363 24.28 -18.35 32.16
CA SER A 363 24.68 -18.96 30.90
C SER A 363 24.99 -17.85 29.91
N THR A 364 26.24 -17.78 29.47
CA THR A 364 26.62 -16.86 28.40
C THR A 364 25.94 -17.31 27.12
N LEU A 365 25.12 -16.43 26.55
CA LEU A 365 24.51 -16.72 25.26
C LEU A 365 25.55 -16.49 24.15
N PRO A 366 25.56 -17.29 23.08
CA PRO A 366 26.39 -17.05 21.91
C PRO A 366 25.83 -15.88 21.06
N LEU A 367 25.56 -14.74 21.71
CA LEU A 367 24.98 -13.54 21.13
C LEU A 367 25.82 -12.33 21.54
N ALA A 368 26.06 -11.42 20.61
CA ALA A 368 26.63 -10.11 20.90
C ALA A 368 25.60 -9.16 21.53
N GLN A 369 24.30 -9.36 21.24
CA GLN A 369 23.21 -8.57 21.80
C GLN A 369 21.90 -9.37 21.76
N ALA A 370 21.14 -9.39 22.86
CA ALA A 370 19.77 -9.90 22.85
C ALA A 370 18.75 -8.82 22.50
N LEU A 371 17.71 -9.20 21.76
CA LEU A 371 16.66 -8.32 21.24
C LEU A 371 15.30 -8.61 21.87
N GLN A 372 14.97 -9.87 22.12
CA GLN A 372 13.67 -10.25 22.68
C GLN A 372 13.73 -11.62 23.38
N LEU A 373 12.92 -11.79 24.42
CA LEU A 373 12.74 -13.06 25.12
C LEU A 373 11.23 -13.41 25.22
N GLN A 374 10.84 -14.63 24.85
CA GLN A 374 9.46 -15.15 24.99
C GLN A 374 9.43 -16.63 25.37
N THR A 375 8.28 -17.13 25.86
CA THR A 375 8.02 -18.58 26.00
C THR A 375 7.78 -19.22 24.62
N GLY A 376 8.23 -20.45 24.43
CA GLY A 376 7.94 -21.30 23.28
C GLY A 376 6.89 -22.38 23.58
N SER A 377 6.48 -23.14 22.55
CA SER A 377 5.35 -24.10 22.59
C SER A 377 5.53 -25.34 23.48
N GLY A 378 6.66 -25.52 24.15
CA GLY A 378 6.96 -26.66 25.03
C GLY A 378 7.48 -26.28 26.41
N GLY A 379 7.31 -25.02 26.82
CA GLY A 379 7.92 -24.48 28.03
C GLY A 379 9.42 -24.15 27.86
N GLU A 380 9.98 -24.40 26.67
CA GLU A 380 11.28 -23.87 26.25
C GLU A 380 11.23 -22.34 26.18
N MET A 381 12.31 -21.67 26.55
CA MET A 381 12.42 -20.21 26.49
C MET A 381 13.19 -19.82 25.23
N LEU A 382 12.66 -18.86 24.48
CA LEU A 382 13.19 -18.45 23.19
C LEU A 382 13.84 -17.07 23.31
N VAL A 383 15.09 -16.94 22.89
CA VAL A 383 15.85 -15.69 22.86
C VAL A 383 16.20 -15.35 21.42
N LEU A 384 15.71 -14.22 20.94
CA LEU A 384 16.17 -13.61 19.70
C LEU A 384 17.32 -12.65 20.00
N GLY A 385 18.40 -12.72 19.22
CA GLY A 385 19.49 -11.76 19.32
C GLY A 385 20.44 -11.77 18.13
N ARG A 386 21.41 -10.85 18.14
CA ARG A 386 22.44 -10.71 17.11
C ARG A 386 23.68 -11.49 17.48
N GLY A 387 24.21 -12.28 16.55
CA GLY A 387 25.52 -12.93 16.68
C GLY A 387 26.70 -11.95 16.64
N ASN A 388 26.54 -10.83 15.92
CA ASN A 388 27.55 -9.76 15.81
C ASN A 388 26.86 -8.39 15.69
N THR A 389 27.25 -7.41 16.50
CA THR A 389 26.69 -6.05 16.46
C THR A 389 27.21 -5.20 15.30
N SER A 390 28.33 -5.59 14.69
CA SER A 390 29.00 -4.89 13.59
C SER A 390 28.64 -5.42 12.19
N ALA A 391 27.94 -6.55 12.10
CA ALA A 391 27.56 -7.17 10.83
C ALA A 391 26.03 -7.29 10.71
N PRO A 392 25.40 -6.76 9.64
CA PRO A 392 23.97 -6.93 9.41
C PRO A 392 23.63 -8.40 9.10
N TYR A 393 22.35 -8.80 9.27
CA TYR A 393 21.84 -10.12 8.87
C TYR A 393 22.34 -11.33 9.67
N GLN A 394 22.75 -11.13 10.92
CA GLN A 394 23.23 -12.21 11.80
C GLN A 394 22.34 -12.45 13.01
N SER A 395 21.04 -12.17 12.91
CA SER A 395 20.11 -12.52 13.98
C SER A 395 19.87 -14.04 14.06
N GLN A 396 19.85 -14.54 15.29
CA GLN A 396 19.68 -15.94 15.63
C GLN A 396 18.58 -16.08 16.66
N LEU A 397 17.80 -17.16 16.55
CA LEU A 397 16.85 -17.56 17.57
C LEU A 397 17.44 -18.75 18.33
N LEU A 398 17.57 -18.60 19.65
CA LEU A 398 18.08 -19.62 20.55
C LEU A 398 16.94 -20.14 21.43
N GLY A 399 16.93 -21.44 21.67
CA GLY A 399 16.05 -22.11 22.61
C GLY A 399 16.82 -22.53 23.85
N ILE A 400 16.25 -22.26 25.02
CA ILE A 400 16.80 -22.61 26.33
C ILE A 400 15.79 -23.54 27.01
N ASN A 401 16.18 -24.80 27.21
CA ASN A 401 15.32 -25.75 27.91
C ASN A 401 15.38 -25.57 29.44
N ALA A 402 14.53 -26.29 30.17
CA ALA A 402 14.47 -26.22 31.64
C ALA A 402 15.80 -26.57 32.35
N SER A 403 16.67 -27.36 31.71
CA SER A 403 17.99 -27.69 32.25
C SER A 403 19.03 -26.58 32.02
N GLY A 404 18.72 -25.56 31.21
CA GLY A 404 19.62 -24.48 30.82
C GLY A 404 20.45 -24.78 29.57
N GLN A 405 20.19 -25.89 28.87
CA GLN A 405 20.88 -26.18 27.61
C GLN A 405 20.37 -25.27 26.51
N ILE A 406 21.31 -24.74 25.74
CA ILE A 406 21.05 -23.84 24.61
C ILE A 406 21.10 -24.64 23.32
N ARG A 407 20.09 -24.46 22.45
CA ARG A 407 20.11 -24.93 21.06
C ARG A 407 19.77 -23.79 20.12
N GLN A 408 20.24 -23.86 18.88
CA GLN A 408 19.79 -22.96 17.83
C GLN A 408 18.42 -23.42 17.31
N VAL A 409 17.46 -22.51 17.25
CA VAL A 409 16.15 -22.73 16.63
C VAL A 409 16.26 -22.30 15.17
N SER A 410 15.89 -23.20 14.26
CA SER A 410 15.88 -22.87 12.84
C SER A 410 14.86 -21.77 12.59
N LEU A 411 15.32 -20.72 11.93
CA LEU A 411 14.48 -19.65 11.42
C LEU A 411 14.04 -19.92 9.96
N GLY A 412 14.44 -21.07 9.39
CA GLY A 412 14.24 -21.43 7.99
C GLY A 412 15.11 -20.61 7.04
N THR A 413 15.04 -20.95 5.75
CA THR A 413 15.92 -20.41 4.69
C THR A 413 15.24 -19.44 3.74
N ALA A 414 13.93 -19.20 3.89
CA ALA A 414 13.22 -18.26 3.04
C ALA A 414 13.81 -16.85 3.19
N ALA A 415 14.32 -16.34 2.08
CA ALA A 415 14.93 -15.04 1.98
C ALA A 415 13.89 -13.95 1.72
N GLU A 416 14.20 -12.73 2.14
CA GLU A 416 13.42 -11.55 1.82
C GLU A 416 13.81 -11.03 0.44
N ARG A 417 12.88 -10.39 -0.28
CA ARG A 417 13.24 -9.63 -1.48
C ARG A 417 13.76 -8.27 -1.05
N GLU A 418 14.91 -7.89 -1.57
CA GLU A 418 15.50 -6.58 -1.32
C GLU A 418 14.68 -5.52 -2.03
N ALA A 419 13.99 -4.66 -1.27
CA ALA A 419 13.20 -3.56 -1.83
C ALA A 419 14.11 -2.57 -2.57
N LEU A 420 13.82 -2.34 -3.85
CA LEU A 420 14.53 -1.38 -4.70
C LEU A 420 13.70 -0.13 -4.94
N ARG A 421 14.28 1.02 -4.61
CA ARG A 421 13.70 2.33 -4.89
C ARG A 421 14.22 2.84 -6.23
N LEU A 422 13.32 3.37 -7.07
CA LEU A 422 13.69 4.16 -8.26
C LEU A 422 14.16 5.56 -7.84
N TRP A 423 15.36 5.93 -8.27
CA TRP A 423 15.95 7.24 -7.97
C TRP A 423 16.05 8.15 -9.19
N ALA A 424 16.31 7.57 -10.35
CA ALA A 424 16.23 8.26 -11.63
C ALA A 424 15.77 7.27 -12.70
N GLY A 425 14.88 7.73 -13.57
CA GLY A 425 14.44 6.99 -14.75
C GLY A 425 14.39 7.94 -15.94
N GLN A 426 14.82 7.46 -17.09
CA GLN A 426 14.71 8.18 -18.37
C GLN A 426 14.32 7.21 -19.47
N ILE A 427 13.58 7.71 -20.45
CA ILE A 427 13.13 6.97 -21.61
C ILE A 427 13.74 7.60 -22.85
N ASP A 428 14.34 6.78 -23.69
CA ASP A 428 14.92 7.21 -24.94
C ASP A 428 13.84 7.29 -26.02
N SER A 429 14.12 8.06 -27.05
CA SER A 429 13.30 8.21 -28.25
C SER A 429 13.02 6.90 -29.00
N ASP A 430 13.86 5.87 -28.81
CA ASP A 430 13.65 4.52 -29.37
C ASP A 430 12.70 3.64 -28.55
N GLY A 431 12.16 4.16 -27.43
CA GLY A 431 11.28 3.44 -26.51
C GLY A 431 12.02 2.60 -25.45
N SER A 432 13.36 2.55 -25.48
CA SER A 432 14.14 1.95 -24.40
C SER A 432 14.02 2.80 -23.13
N SER A 433 13.97 2.15 -21.97
CA SER A 433 13.90 2.82 -20.68
C SER A 433 15.10 2.45 -19.81
N TYR A 434 15.67 3.43 -19.13
CA TYR A 434 16.81 3.25 -18.24
C TYR A 434 16.38 3.56 -16.81
N LEU A 435 16.72 2.67 -15.89
CA LEU A 435 16.33 2.75 -14.48
C LEU A 435 17.57 2.72 -13.60
N LEU A 436 17.71 3.71 -12.73
CA LEU A 436 18.68 3.70 -11.63
C LEU A 436 17.95 3.39 -10.34
N THR A 437 18.21 2.21 -9.80
CA THR A 437 17.60 1.73 -8.56
C THR A 437 18.64 1.49 -7.48
N GLN A 438 18.21 1.62 -6.22
CA GLN A 438 19.05 1.29 -5.07
C GLN A 438 18.19 0.67 -3.97
N ASN A 439 18.78 -0.25 -3.22
CA ASN A 439 18.16 -0.81 -2.03
C ASN A 439 17.97 0.24 -0.92
N ASP A 440 16.81 0.23 -0.25
CA ASP A 440 16.59 1.05 0.94
C ASP A 440 17.34 0.43 2.13
N ALA A 441 18.64 0.72 2.20
CA ALA A 441 19.53 0.21 3.23
C ALA A 441 19.49 1.14 4.46
N GLY A 442 19.13 0.60 5.62
CA GLY A 442 19.24 1.28 6.92
C GLY A 442 20.68 1.69 7.25
N ALA A 443 20.86 2.50 8.30
CA ALA A 443 22.19 2.95 8.72
C ALA A 443 23.13 1.74 8.97
N GLY A 444 24.27 1.71 8.26
CA GLY A 444 25.27 0.63 8.37
C GLY A 444 25.12 -0.55 7.40
N VAL A 445 24.08 -0.56 6.54
CA VAL A 445 23.91 -1.58 5.50
C VAL A 445 24.55 -1.14 4.17
N PRO A 446 25.33 -2.00 3.49
CA PRO A 446 25.88 -1.69 2.17
C PRO A 446 24.76 -1.40 1.17
N ARG A 447 24.83 -0.24 0.52
CA ARG A 447 23.85 0.15 -0.48
C ARG A 447 24.24 -0.41 -1.84
N THR A 448 23.46 -1.29 -2.43
CA THR A 448 23.69 -1.79 -3.78
C THR A 448 22.89 -0.98 -4.79
N GLN A 449 23.56 -0.50 -5.82
CA GLN A 449 22.95 0.28 -6.89
C GLN A 449 22.87 -0.57 -8.16
N TYR A 450 21.78 -0.42 -8.91
CA TYR A 450 21.60 -1.07 -10.20
C TYR A 450 21.25 -0.06 -11.27
N LEU A 451 21.92 -0.19 -12.41
CA LEU A 451 21.52 0.46 -13.65
C LEU A 451 20.97 -0.62 -14.58
N SER A 452 19.74 -0.43 -15.04
CA SER A 452 19.03 -1.38 -15.89
C SER A 452 18.54 -0.70 -17.15
N LYS A 453 18.51 -1.46 -18.25
CA LYS A 453 17.85 -1.09 -19.49
C LYS A 453 16.70 -2.04 -19.77
N VAL A 454 15.54 -1.49 -20.03
CA VAL A 454 14.35 -2.17 -20.56
C VAL A 454 14.24 -1.80 -22.03
N GLY A 455 14.13 -2.80 -22.90
CA GLY A 455 13.97 -2.56 -24.34
C GLY A 455 12.57 -2.04 -24.69
N ALA A 456 12.41 -1.55 -25.91
CA ALA A 456 11.11 -1.20 -26.48
C ALA A 456 10.12 -2.39 -26.55
N ASN A 457 10.59 -3.63 -26.40
CA ASN A 457 9.73 -4.81 -26.28
C ASN A 457 9.19 -5.04 -24.86
N GLY A 458 9.51 -4.17 -23.89
CA GLY A 458 9.09 -4.30 -22.49
C GLY A 458 9.89 -5.32 -21.69
N MET A 459 10.97 -5.89 -22.24
CA MET A 459 11.82 -6.87 -21.55
C MET A 459 13.15 -6.25 -21.08
N GLN A 460 13.70 -6.74 -19.98
CA GLN A 460 15.02 -6.33 -19.49
C GLN A 460 16.09 -6.70 -20.53
N ALA A 461 16.75 -5.71 -21.12
CA ALA A 461 17.86 -5.91 -22.06
C ALA A 461 19.16 -6.24 -21.32
N TRP A 462 19.46 -5.50 -20.24
CA TRP A 462 20.60 -5.74 -19.37
C TRP A 462 20.41 -5.05 -18.02
N ARG A 463 21.19 -5.51 -17.01
CA ARG A 463 21.27 -4.93 -15.67
C ARG A 463 22.73 -4.97 -15.19
N LYS A 464 23.20 -3.89 -14.55
CA LYS A 464 24.56 -3.74 -14.06
C LYS A 464 24.57 -3.28 -12.61
N VAL A 465 25.41 -3.90 -11.79
CA VAL A 465 25.69 -3.45 -10.43
C VAL A 465 26.68 -2.29 -10.50
N LEU A 466 26.34 -1.19 -9.84
CA LEU A 466 27.22 -0.04 -9.69
C LEU A 466 27.81 -0.01 -8.29
N PRO A 467 28.98 0.66 -8.08
CA PRO A 467 29.53 0.79 -6.75
C PRO A 467 28.58 1.56 -5.81
N SER A 468 28.68 1.26 -4.51
CA SER A 468 27.77 1.75 -3.48
C SER A 468 27.93 3.24 -3.18
N PHE A 469 27.15 4.10 -3.84
CA PHE A 469 27.07 5.54 -3.54
C PHE A 469 25.71 5.95 -2.96
N ASP A 470 25.52 7.24 -2.71
CA ASP A 470 24.24 7.79 -2.31
C ASP A 470 23.50 8.36 -3.54
N VAL A 471 22.45 7.68 -3.98
CA VAL A 471 21.65 8.10 -5.15
C VAL A 471 20.65 9.21 -4.82
N ARG A 472 20.64 9.76 -3.60
CA ARG A 472 19.84 10.95 -3.29
C ARG A 472 20.20 12.08 -4.26
N ASN A 473 19.19 12.66 -4.90
CA ASN A 473 19.31 13.68 -5.95
C ASN A 473 20.03 13.20 -7.22
N ALA A 474 20.02 11.89 -7.51
CA ALA A 474 20.57 11.39 -8.76
C ALA A 474 19.85 12.00 -9.97
N ARG A 475 20.60 12.37 -10.99
CA ARG A 475 20.08 12.80 -12.29
C ARG A 475 20.56 11.84 -13.36
N MET A 476 19.71 11.57 -14.32
CA MET A 476 20.02 10.73 -15.48
C MET A 476 19.71 11.54 -16.75
N GLN A 477 20.59 11.43 -17.74
CA GLN A 477 20.41 12.03 -19.06
C GLN A 477 20.83 11.03 -20.14
N LEU A 478 20.08 11.01 -21.24
CA LEU A 478 20.28 10.11 -22.38
C LEU A 478 20.73 10.88 -23.61
N GLY A 479 21.44 10.21 -24.51
CA GLY A 479 21.74 10.73 -25.84
C GLY A 479 22.85 9.96 -26.54
N ASN A 480 22.73 9.79 -27.86
CA ASN A 480 23.72 9.13 -28.73
C ASN A 480 24.16 7.74 -28.22
N GLY A 481 23.21 6.97 -27.71
CA GLY A 481 23.47 5.64 -27.16
C GLY A 481 24.30 5.65 -25.87
N LEU A 482 24.33 6.78 -25.14
CA LEU A 482 24.94 6.89 -23.81
C LEU A 482 23.87 7.21 -22.76
N VAL A 483 24.08 6.68 -21.57
CA VAL A 483 23.35 7.05 -20.35
C VAL A 483 24.35 7.64 -19.35
N CYS A 484 24.15 8.90 -18.98
CA CYS A 484 25.00 9.60 -18.01
C CYS A 484 24.23 9.84 -16.72
N ILE A 485 24.89 9.56 -15.59
CA ILE A 485 24.30 9.66 -14.26
C ILE A 485 25.19 10.55 -13.40
N THR A 486 24.56 11.51 -12.71
CA THR A 486 25.19 12.27 -11.63
C THR A 486 24.54 11.92 -10.30
N GLN A 487 25.33 11.72 -9.24
CA GLN A 487 24.83 11.27 -7.94
C GLN A 487 25.77 11.68 -6.79
N ASN A 488 25.29 11.62 -5.55
CA ASN A 488 26.06 11.97 -4.36
C ASN A 488 27.00 10.82 -3.93
N THR A 489 28.16 11.12 -3.35
CA THR A 489 29.14 10.10 -2.91
C THR A 489 29.05 9.73 -1.42
N GLY A 490 28.04 10.20 -0.70
CA GLY A 490 27.55 9.51 0.51
C GLY A 490 28.12 9.85 1.90
N SER A 491 28.79 10.97 2.14
CA SER A 491 29.00 11.42 3.53
C SER A 491 27.78 12.20 4.02
N THR A 492 27.12 11.75 5.10
CA THR A 492 26.19 12.61 5.86
C THR A 492 26.89 13.92 6.13
N PRO A 493 26.35 15.06 5.69
CA PRO A 493 27.01 16.33 5.96
C PRO A 493 27.03 16.51 7.48
N LEU A 494 28.22 16.52 8.08
CA LEU A 494 28.44 17.25 9.33
C LEU A 494 27.88 18.67 9.11
N PRO A 495 27.28 19.33 10.12
CA PRO A 495 26.89 20.72 9.99
C PRO A 495 28.08 21.55 9.47
N GLY A 496 27.98 22.06 8.24
CA GLY A 496 29.07 22.79 7.58
C GLY A 496 30.01 21.99 6.66
N SER A 497 29.72 20.73 6.33
CA SER A 497 30.47 19.95 5.32
C SER A 497 29.68 19.76 4.02
N ALA A 498 30.39 19.91 2.91
CA ALA A 498 29.85 19.87 1.56
C ALA A 498 29.46 18.47 1.07
N GLN A 499 28.37 18.36 0.30
CA GLN A 499 28.04 17.12 -0.41
C GLN A 499 28.92 16.96 -1.65
N LYS A 500 29.65 15.84 -1.74
CA LYS A 500 30.42 15.44 -2.92
C LYS A 500 29.53 14.74 -3.94
N GLN A 501 29.75 15.03 -5.23
CA GLN A 501 29.04 14.40 -6.35
C GLN A 501 30.00 13.67 -7.29
N ARG A 502 29.46 12.71 -8.04
CA ARG A 502 30.14 11.96 -9.09
C ARG A 502 29.30 11.97 -10.35
N ALA A 503 29.96 12.10 -11.50
CA ALA A 503 29.40 11.81 -12.81
C ALA A 503 30.06 10.58 -13.42
N PHE A 504 29.25 9.70 -14.01
CA PHE A 504 29.73 8.63 -14.87
C PHE A 504 28.75 8.39 -16.02
N CYS A 505 29.25 7.83 -17.11
CA CYS A 505 28.42 7.46 -18.24
C CYS A 505 28.65 5.99 -18.60
N ALA A 506 27.63 5.36 -19.16
CA ALA A 506 27.68 4.01 -19.69
C ALA A 506 27.11 3.95 -21.10
N ARG A 507 27.55 2.97 -21.88
CA ARG A 507 27.01 2.69 -23.21
C ARG A 507 25.63 2.05 -23.07
N GLY A 508 24.64 2.59 -23.75
CA GLY A 508 23.27 2.08 -23.77
C GLY A 508 23.13 0.69 -24.40
N SER A 509 24.12 0.24 -25.18
CA SER A 509 24.12 -1.09 -25.80
C SER A 509 24.27 -2.23 -24.78
N ASP A 510 25.16 -2.07 -23.80
CA ASP A 510 25.58 -3.16 -22.90
C ASP A 510 25.85 -2.72 -21.45
N GLY A 511 25.69 -1.44 -21.13
CA GLY A 511 25.94 -0.87 -19.82
C GLY A 511 27.44 -0.74 -19.46
N THR A 512 28.36 -0.91 -20.41
CA THR A 512 29.80 -0.76 -20.14
C THR A 512 30.19 0.71 -19.91
N PRO A 513 31.16 1.01 -19.03
CA PRO A 513 31.58 2.39 -18.77
C PRO A 513 32.04 3.12 -20.04
N TYR A 514 31.62 4.37 -20.19
CA TYR A 514 32.07 5.30 -21.22
C TYR A 514 33.08 6.29 -20.62
N GLY A 515 34.37 6.00 -20.79
CA GLY A 515 35.46 6.84 -20.29
C GLY A 515 35.65 6.80 -18.76
N THR A 516 36.36 7.80 -18.24
CA THR A 516 36.74 7.90 -16.82
C THR A 516 35.62 8.52 -15.98
N GLN A 517 35.42 8.02 -14.77
CA GLN A 517 34.51 8.61 -13.78
C GLN A 517 35.05 9.96 -13.29
N VAL A 518 34.17 10.94 -13.10
CA VAL A 518 34.55 12.30 -12.66
C VAL A 518 33.97 12.57 -11.28
N ASP A 519 34.86 12.75 -10.30
CA ASP A 519 34.51 13.11 -8.93
C ASP A 519 34.66 14.62 -8.68
N THR A 520 33.84 15.16 -7.77
CA THR A 520 34.10 16.48 -7.18
C THR A 520 35.39 16.47 -6.35
N LEU A 521 36.19 17.54 -6.47
CA LEU A 521 37.46 17.69 -5.74
C LEU A 521 37.24 17.89 -4.22
N PRO A 522 38.21 17.55 -3.35
CA PRO A 522 38.15 17.84 -1.91
C PRO A 522 38.06 19.34 -1.62
N GLY A 523 37.08 19.78 -0.82
CA GLY A 523 36.91 21.18 -0.37
C GLY A 523 35.76 21.97 -0.99
N PHE A 524 34.91 21.34 -1.81
CA PHE A 524 33.87 22.00 -2.61
C PHE A 524 32.43 21.52 -2.29
N ASP A 525 31.48 22.45 -2.20
CA ASP A 525 30.03 22.21 -2.37
C ASP A 525 29.71 22.12 -3.87
N ALA A 526 29.98 20.97 -4.49
CA ALA A 526 29.92 20.87 -5.94
C ALA A 526 28.76 20.04 -6.49
N GLN A 527 27.93 20.67 -7.34
CA GLN A 527 26.93 20.00 -8.16
C GLN A 527 27.49 19.68 -9.55
N ILE A 528 27.15 18.51 -10.09
CA ILE A 528 27.50 18.12 -11.46
C ILE A 528 26.22 17.93 -12.28
N TYR A 529 26.21 18.56 -13.45
CA TYR A 529 25.23 18.35 -14.50
C TYR A 529 25.95 17.66 -15.66
N SER A 530 25.34 16.62 -16.24
CA SER A 530 25.95 15.87 -17.34
C SER A 530 24.95 15.65 -18.46
N ARG A 531 25.38 15.79 -19.72
CA ARG A 531 24.56 15.42 -20.87
C ARG A 531 25.41 14.83 -22.00
N PRO A 532 25.02 13.68 -22.58
CA PRO A 532 25.56 13.25 -23.86
C PRO A 532 25.17 14.24 -24.97
N ILE A 533 26.13 14.63 -25.81
CA ILE A 533 25.93 15.62 -26.89
C ILE A 533 26.11 14.97 -28.26
N GLU A 534 25.48 15.54 -29.30
CA GLU A 534 25.31 14.97 -30.67
C GLU A 534 26.58 14.36 -31.30
N ASN A 535 27.76 14.88 -30.98
CA ASN A 535 29.03 14.37 -31.51
C ASN A 535 29.56 13.11 -30.77
N GLY A 536 28.76 12.51 -29.89
CA GLY A 536 29.11 11.33 -29.10
C GLY A 536 30.01 11.61 -27.90
N GLN A 537 30.26 12.88 -27.57
CA GLN A 537 30.96 13.30 -26.35
C GLN A 537 29.97 13.54 -25.20
N VAL A 538 30.49 13.79 -24.01
CA VAL A 538 29.72 14.14 -22.82
C VAL A 538 30.13 15.51 -22.35
N LEU A 539 29.17 16.43 -22.21
CA LEU A 539 29.39 17.72 -21.58
C LEU A 539 29.04 17.61 -20.09
N LEU A 540 29.97 18.02 -19.24
CA LEU A 540 29.81 18.15 -17.79
C LEU A 540 29.88 19.62 -17.39
N VAL A 541 28.95 20.06 -16.54
CA VAL A 541 29.05 21.34 -15.83
C VAL A 541 29.24 21.04 -14.35
N ARG A 542 30.44 21.34 -13.84
CA ARG A 542 30.73 21.31 -12.41
C ARG A 542 30.51 22.70 -11.84
N VAL A 543 29.73 22.79 -10.77
CA VAL A 543 29.44 24.01 -10.05
C VAL A 543 30.14 23.96 -8.71
N ALA A 544 30.67 25.08 -8.23
CA ALA A 544 31.18 25.30 -6.89
C ALA A 544 30.64 26.64 -6.34
N PRO A 545 30.79 26.96 -5.03
CA PRO A 545 30.27 28.20 -4.45
C PRO A 545 30.78 29.47 -5.14
N THR A 546 32.02 29.46 -5.63
CA THR A 546 32.69 30.64 -6.21
C THR A 546 33.15 30.45 -7.66
N GLU A 547 33.03 29.25 -8.22
CA GLU A 547 33.51 28.92 -9.56
C GLU A 547 32.66 27.83 -10.23
N TYR A 548 32.83 27.66 -11.52
CA TYR A 548 32.24 26.56 -12.27
C TYR A 548 33.18 26.14 -13.41
N ALA A 549 33.07 24.89 -13.83
CA ALA A 549 33.79 24.35 -14.96
C ALA A 549 32.82 23.72 -15.96
N ILE A 550 32.95 24.06 -17.24
CA ILE A 550 32.28 23.41 -18.37
C ILE A 550 33.32 22.55 -19.05
N GLU A 551 33.07 21.26 -19.08
CA GLU A 551 34.04 20.27 -19.51
C GLU A 551 33.45 19.32 -20.52
N ILE A 552 34.26 18.92 -21.49
CA ILE A 552 33.85 18.00 -22.53
C ILE A 552 34.74 16.77 -22.45
N TYR A 553 34.11 15.61 -22.36
CA TYR A 553 34.76 14.32 -22.24
C TYR A 553 34.45 13.45 -23.46
N ASN A 554 35.44 12.67 -23.88
CA ASN A 554 35.24 11.54 -24.76
C ASN A 554 35.62 10.24 -24.02
N ALA A 555 35.59 9.11 -24.73
CA ALA A 555 35.97 7.81 -24.16
C ALA A 555 37.42 7.75 -23.62
N THR A 556 38.31 8.66 -24.04
CA THR A 556 39.72 8.70 -23.62
C THR A 556 40.00 9.67 -22.47
N GLY A 557 39.04 10.53 -22.09
CA GLY A 557 39.17 11.48 -20.99
C GLY A 557 38.71 12.89 -21.33
N LEU A 558 39.22 13.86 -20.56
CA LEU A 558 38.92 15.29 -20.72
C LEU A 558 39.51 15.81 -22.05
N VAL A 559 38.65 16.36 -22.90
CA VAL A 559 39.01 16.97 -24.18
C VAL A 559 39.20 18.48 -24.02
N ARG A 560 38.34 19.11 -23.22
CA ARG A 560 38.32 20.57 -23.03
C ARG A 560 37.74 20.91 -21.66
N SER A 561 38.28 21.95 -21.03
CA SER A 561 37.74 22.52 -19.80
C SER A 561 37.74 24.05 -19.91
N ILE A 562 36.63 24.67 -19.54
CA ILE A 562 36.46 26.12 -19.41
C ILE A 562 36.10 26.39 -17.96
N VAL A 563 36.84 27.26 -17.28
CA VAL A 563 36.58 27.64 -15.90
C VAL A 563 36.06 29.06 -15.86
N GLY A 564 34.96 29.28 -15.16
CA GLY A 564 34.40 30.59 -14.88
C GLY A 564 34.23 30.82 -13.38
N SER A 565 34.05 32.07 -12.98
CA SER A 565 33.82 32.46 -11.58
C SER A 565 32.37 32.86 -11.33
N GLY A 566 31.85 32.50 -10.16
CA GLY A 566 30.55 32.92 -9.63
C GLY A 566 29.66 31.76 -9.20
N LEU A 567 28.70 32.06 -8.31
CA LEU A 567 27.75 31.09 -7.78
C LEU A 567 26.75 30.68 -8.86
N VAL A 568 26.76 29.42 -9.29
CA VAL A 568 25.77 28.89 -10.22
C VAL A 568 24.52 28.43 -9.47
N ARG A 569 23.36 28.97 -9.86
CA ARG A 569 22.06 28.66 -9.27
C ARG A 569 21.24 27.66 -10.09
N ASN A 570 21.51 27.54 -11.38
CA ASN A 570 20.78 26.66 -12.29
C ASN A 570 21.61 26.41 -13.57
N VAL A 571 21.41 25.26 -14.22
CA VAL A 571 22.14 24.83 -15.42
C VAL A 571 21.18 24.14 -16.39
N GLY A 572 21.35 24.37 -17.69
CA GLY A 572 20.82 23.48 -18.72
C GLY A 572 21.84 23.27 -19.83
N ILE A 573 21.83 22.06 -20.37
CA ILE A 573 22.72 21.65 -21.45
C ILE A 573 21.81 21.15 -22.57
N ASP A 574 22.03 21.58 -23.80
CA ASP A 574 21.26 21.07 -24.95
C ASP A 574 22.00 20.00 -25.73
N ASN A 575 21.31 19.39 -26.70
CA ASN A 575 21.80 18.27 -27.50
C ASN A 575 23.03 18.66 -28.32
N LYS A 576 23.11 19.94 -28.74
CA LYS A 576 24.21 20.52 -29.53
C LYS A 576 25.43 20.87 -28.66
N GLY A 577 25.35 20.69 -27.34
CA GLY A 577 26.42 20.97 -26.39
C GLY A 577 26.55 22.45 -26.03
N ARG A 578 25.49 23.25 -26.16
CA ARG A 578 25.44 24.58 -25.55
C ARG A 578 25.07 24.45 -24.08
N ALA A 579 25.82 25.13 -23.22
CA ALA A 579 25.60 25.13 -21.78
C ALA A 579 25.12 26.51 -21.32
N THR A 580 23.92 26.58 -20.76
CA THR A 580 23.33 27.79 -20.17
C THR A 580 23.38 27.71 -18.66
N LEU A 581 23.93 28.74 -18.02
CA LEU A 581 24.13 28.80 -16.57
C LEU A 581 23.56 30.09 -15.99
N ALA A 582 22.87 29.98 -14.86
CA ALA A 582 22.51 31.13 -14.04
C ALA A 582 23.62 31.40 -13.02
N VAL A 583 24.48 32.39 -13.26
CA VAL A 583 25.66 32.72 -12.44
C VAL A 583 25.45 34.04 -11.71
N GLY A 584 25.25 34.00 -10.39
CA GLY A 584 24.90 35.17 -9.59
C GLY A 584 23.57 35.78 -10.04
N SER A 585 23.61 37.01 -10.54
CA SER A 585 22.48 37.71 -11.18
C SER A 585 22.51 37.64 -12.71
N ASN A 586 23.42 36.88 -13.30
CA ASN A 586 23.57 36.77 -14.75
C ASN A 586 23.06 35.43 -15.27
N VAL A 587 22.59 35.42 -16.51
CA VAL A 587 22.46 34.19 -17.30
C VAL A 587 23.52 34.23 -18.40
N VAL A 588 24.33 33.18 -18.49
CA VAL A 588 25.40 33.04 -19.47
C VAL A 588 25.18 31.79 -20.30
N GLN A 589 25.54 31.84 -21.58
CA GLN A 589 25.52 30.66 -22.45
C GLN A 589 26.85 30.50 -23.15
N TYR A 590 27.37 29.27 -23.17
CA TYR A 590 28.57 28.88 -23.88
C TYR A 590 28.22 27.90 -24.99
N ASP A 591 28.95 27.95 -26.11
CA ASP A 591 28.89 26.92 -27.14
C ASP A 591 29.77 25.70 -26.77
N VAL A 592 29.68 24.65 -27.59
CA VAL A 592 30.47 23.41 -27.42
C VAL A 592 31.99 23.64 -27.53
N ASN A 593 32.44 24.76 -28.09
CA ASN A 593 33.86 25.11 -28.16
C ASN A 593 34.32 25.92 -26.94
N GLY A 594 33.40 26.28 -26.04
CA GLY A 594 33.66 27.11 -24.87
C GLY A 594 33.62 28.61 -25.14
N ARG A 595 33.16 29.02 -26.31
CA ARG A 595 32.99 30.44 -26.62
C ARG A 595 31.71 30.93 -25.96
N LEU A 596 31.82 32.04 -25.21
CA LEU A 596 30.67 32.74 -24.66
C LEU A 596 29.80 33.27 -25.81
N ILE A 597 28.54 32.84 -25.85
CA ILE A 597 27.55 33.29 -26.83
C ILE A 597 26.95 34.62 -26.36
N TYR A 598 26.45 34.65 -25.12
CA TYR A 598 25.96 35.86 -24.47
C TYR A 598 26.10 35.78 -22.95
N GLN A 599 26.13 36.96 -22.33
CA GLN A 599 25.99 37.16 -20.89
C GLN A 599 25.00 38.28 -20.66
N ILE A 600 23.92 37.99 -19.94
CA ILE A 600 22.88 38.96 -19.64
C ILE A 600 22.71 39.13 -18.15
N SER A 601 22.60 40.38 -17.70
CA SER A 601 22.25 40.71 -16.32
C SER A 601 20.76 40.53 -16.14
N GLN A 602 20.36 39.44 -15.47
CA GLN A 602 18.99 39.07 -15.18
C GLN A 602 18.72 39.28 -13.68
N GLY A 603 18.39 40.52 -13.32
CA GLY A 603 17.81 40.86 -12.01
C GLY A 603 16.31 40.61 -11.95
N VAL A 604 15.80 39.47 -12.47
CA VAL A 604 14.34 39.22 -12.57
C VAL A 604 13.87 37.95 -11.86
N LEU A 605 14.69 36.90 -11.79
CA LEU A 605 14.35 35.60 -11.20
C LEU A 605 14.93 35.43 -9.78
N GLY A 606 14.06 35.26 -8.79
CA GLY A 606 14.45 35.04 -7.40
C GLY A 606 14.78 33.59 -7.09
N SER A 607 14.07 32.66 -7.73
CA SER A 607 14.29 31.22 -7.63
C SER A 607 13.87 30.51 -8.91
N TYR A 608 14.58 29.44 -9.26
CA TYR A 608 14.30 28.60 -10.42
C TYR A 608 13.51 27.36 -10.00
N THR A 609 12.57 26.92 -10.84
CA THR A 609 11.71 25.74 -10.56
C THR A 609 11.76 24.68 -11.67
N SER A 610 12.55 24.93 -12.71
CA SER A 610 12.90 24.01 -13.80
C SER A 610 14.37 24.20 -14.17
N ASP A 611 14.97 23.20 -14.81
CA ASP A 611 16.22 23.38 -15.55
C ASP A 611 16.00 24.28 -16.78
N PHE A 612 17.07 24.80 -17.38
CA PHE A 612 16.99 25.52 -18.65
C PHE A 612 16.71 24.54 -19.81
N VAL A 613 15.71 24.84 -20.63
CA VAL A 613 15.37 24.07 -21.83
C VAL A 613 15.66 24.91 -23.07
N ALA A 614 16.32 24.34 -24.07
CA ALA A 614 16.68 25.06 -25.29
C ALA A 614 15.93 24.54 -26.52
N SER A 615 15.63 25.45 -27.44
CA SER A 615 15.11 25.11 -28.78
C SER A 615 16.23 25.09 -29.83
N ASP A 616 15.91 24.58 -31.02
CA ASP A 616 16.88 24.46 -32.10
C ASP A 616 17.47 25.78 -32.57
N ASP A 617 16.70 26.87 -32.51
CA ASP A 617 17.15 28.22 -32.88
C ASP A 617 18.15 28.81 -31.87
N GLY A 618 18.31 28.19 -30.70
CA GLY A 618 19.17 28.63 -29.61
C GLY A 618 18.50 29.44 -28.52
N SER A 619 17.19 29.62 -28.60
CA SER A 619 16.43 30.25 -27.53
C SER A 619 16.36 29.32 -26.33
N VAL A 620 16.42 29.93 -25.16
CA VAL A 620 16.40 29.25 -23.87
C VAL A 620 15.14 29.64 -23.10
N TYR A 621 14.50 28.65 -22.51
CA TYR A 621 13.28 28.77 -21.71
C TYR A 621 13.53 28.31 -20.28
N VAL A 622 12.94 29.01 -19.32
CA VAL A 622 13.08 28.65 -17.90
C VAL A 622 11.85 29.09 -17.10
N ALA A 623 11.46 28.27 -16.12
CA ALA A 623 10.38 28.58 -15.20
C ALA A 623 10.92 28.93 -13.80
N GLY A 624 10.31 29.92 -13.17
CA GLY A 624 10.72 30.37 -11.84
C GLY A 624 9.77 31.38 -11.21
N ILE A 625 10.24 31.95 -10.10
CA ILE A 625 9.53 32.97 -9.33
C ILE A 625 10.25 34.30 -9.51
N ALA A 626 9.50 35.39 -9.70
CA ALA A 626 10.07 36.73 -9.76
C ALA A 626 10.80 37.11 -8.46
N LEU A 627 11.83 37.97 -8.55
CA LEU A 627 12.53 38.50 -7.37
C LEU A 627 11.59 39.24 -6.42
N GLY A 628 11.80 39.05 -5.11
CA GLY A 628 10.99 39.66 -4.06
C GLY A 628 9.69 38.92 -3.73
N GLN A 629 9.34 37.88 -4.48
CA GLN A 629 8.20 37.00 -4.18
C GLN A 629 8.63 35.83 -3.27
N THR A 630 7.70 35.35 -2.45
CA THR A 630 7.94 34.18 -1.57
C THR A 630 7.90 32.87 -2.36
N GLN A 631 8.35 31.76 -1.76
CA GLN A 631 8.32 30.43 -2.38
C GLN A 631 6.91 30.00 -2.86
N GLY A 632 5.84 30.55 -2.28
CA GLY A 632 4.45 30.36 -2.72
C GLY A 632 3.96 31.32 -3.81
N GLY A 633 4.82 32.21 -4.32
CA GLY A 633 4.48 33.20 -5.34
C GLY A 633 4.10 32.61 -6.69
N GLU A 634 3.52 33.45 -7.54
CA GLU A 634 3.10 33.05 -8.89
C GLU A 634 4.30 32.60 -9.75
N ARG A 635 4.13 31.48 -10.47
CA ARG A 635 5.15 30.97 -11.39
C ARG A 635 5.06 31.67 -12.74
N SER A 636 6.21 31.94 -13.34
CA SER A 636 6.32 32.53 -14.66
C SER A 636 7.33 31.76 -15.51
N VAL A 637 7.23 31.91 -16.82
CA VAL A 637 8.16 31.36 -17.81
C VAL A 637 8.81 32.50 -18.57
N TRP A 638 10.13 32.44 -18.71
CA TRP A 638 10.93 33.40 -19.46
C TRP A 638 11.48 32.74 -20.72
N ALA A 639 11.44 33.47 -21.84
CA ALA A 639 12.12 33.10 -23.07
C ALA A 639 13.28 34.08 -23.34
N ILE A 640 14.46 33.53 -23.53
CA ILE A 640 15.70 34.24 -23.82
C ILE A 640 16.07 33.91 -25.26
N SER A 641 16.23 34.92 -26.09
CA SER A 641 16.67 34.75 -27.49
C SER A 641 18.12 34.25 -27.58
N PRO A 642 18.56 33.75 -28.75
CA PRO A 642 19.95 33.32 -28.95
C PRO A 642 20.98 34.45 -28.78
N THR A 643 20.55 35.72 -28.79
CA THR A 643 21.40 36.89 -28.54
C THR A 643 21.40 37.33 -27.08
N GLY A 644 20.66 36.65 -26.21
CA GLY A 644 20.51 36.96 -24.79
C GLY A 644 19.37 37.93 -24.46
N ALA A 645 18.72 38.57 -25.43
CA ALA A 645 17.58 39.44 -25.13
C ALA A 645 16.38 38.61 -24.64
N THR A 646 15.70 39.04 -23.56
CA THR A 646 14.40 38.47 -23.16
C THR A 646 13.40 38.71 -24.29
N ARG A 647 12.89 37.65 -24.91
CA ARG A 647 11.84 37.74 -25.94
C ARG A 647 10.50 38.10 -25.30
N TRP A 648 10.17 37.41 -24.21
CA TRP A 648 8.94 37.60 -23.45
C TRP A 648 9.06 36.92 -22.08
N HIS A 649 8.16 37.28 -21.18
CA HIS A 649 7.89 36.51 -19.97
C HIS A 649 6.37 36.40 -19.79
N THR A 650 5.91 35.23 -19.35
CA THR A 650 4.48 34.96 -19.19
C THR A 650 4.21 34.34 -17.84
N SER A 651 3.24 34.89 -17.13
CA SER A 651 2.79 34.31 -15.87
C SER A 651 1.88 33.11 -16.10
N LEU A 652 2.02 32.08 -15.26
CA LEU A 652 1.24 30.84 -15.31
C LEU A 652 -0.03 30.90 -14.43
N GLN A 653 -0.20 31.95 -13.62
CA GLN A 653 -1.41 32.19 -12.79
C GLN A 653 -1.74 31.03 -11.83
N LEU A 654 -0.72 30.32 -11.35
CA LEU A 654 -0.79 29.38 -10.24
C LEU A 654 0.49 29.47 -9.41
N SER A 655 0.38 29.07 -8.14
CA SER A 655 1.48 28.75 -7.26
C SER A 655 1.69 27.22 -7.22
N GLY A 656 2.94 26.76 -7.09
CA GLY A 656 3.24 25.32 -7.10
C GLY A 656 4.74 25.02 -7.02
N PRO A 657 5.16 23.89 -6.41
CA PRO A 657 6.57 23.64 -6.12
C PRO A 657 7.42 23.29 -7.35
N SER A 658 6.83 22.73 -8.41
CA SER A 658 7.58 22.18 -9.55
C SER A 658 6.96 22.55 -10.90
N THR A 659 7.81 22.81 -11.89
CA THR A 659 7.39 23.08 -13.28
C THR A 659 8.24 22.25 -14.25
N GLN A 660 7.59 21.48 -15.13
CA GLN A 660 8.25 20.85 -16.28
C GLN A 660 8.03 21.72 -17.52
N LEU A 661 9.07 21.90 -18.33
CA LEU A 661 9.00 22.57 -19.62
C LEU A 661 9.31 21.58 -20.74
N VAL A 662 8.45 21.54 -21.76
CA VAL A 662 8.68 20.78 -23.00
C VAL A 662 8.60 21.73 -24.18
N VAL A 663 9.71 21.88 -24.90
CA VAL A 663 9.79 22.73 -26.09
C VAL A 663 9.67 21.86 -27.34
N THR A 664 8.88 22.33 -28.29
CA THR A 664 8.65 21.68 -29.59
C THR A 664 9.02 22.66 -30.71
N ALA A 665 8.78 22.30 -31.97
CA ALA A 665 9.07 23.19 -33.09
C ALA A 665 8.15 24.41 -33.12
N ASN A 666 6.88 24.26 -32.67
CA ASN A 666 5.88 25.33 -32.80
C ASN A 666 5.39 25.95 -31.47
N ALA A 667 5.61 25.28 -30.34
CA ALA A 667 5.08 25.70 -29.05
C ALA A 667 5.99 25.32 -27.87
N LEU A 668 5.80 26.03 -26.76
CA LEU A 668 6.32 25.64 -25.45
C LEU A 668 5.15 25.19 -24.56
N TYR A 669 5.32 24.04 -23.92
CA TYR A 669 4.37 23.51 -22.95
C TYR A 669 4.96 23.62 -21.55
N ALA A 670 4.18 24.15 -20.61
CA ALA A 670 4.54 24.21 -19.21
C ALA A 670 3.52 23.40 -18.40
N LEU A 671 4.01 22.40 -17.68
CA LEU A 671 3.24 21.65 -16.70
C LEU A 671 3.57 22.18 -15.31
N GLN A 672 2.55 22.62 -14.59
CA GLN A 672 2.64 23.08 -13.22
C GLN A 672 1.79 22.22 -12.29
N PHE A 673 2.35 21.85 -11.14
CA PHE A 673 1.65 21.07 -10.11
C PHE A 673 1.02 21.96 -9.06
N GLY A 674 -0.25 21.71 -8.73
CA GLY A 674 -0.93 22.37 -7.62
C GLY A 674 -0.44 21.80 -6.29
N GLY A 675 0.32 22.57 -5.53
CA GLY A 675 0.72 22.19 -4.16
C GLY A 675 -0.26 22.74 -3.14
N GLY A 676 -1.17 21.93 -2.60
CA GLY A 676 -2.00 22.34 -1.48
C GLY A 676 -3.09 21.35 -1.08
N ASN A 677 -3.32 21.23 0.24
CA ASN A 677 -4.50 20.58 0.81
C ASN A 677 -5.75 21.39 0.39
N GLY A 678 -6.56 20.86 -0.52
CA GLY A 678 -7.89 21.43 -0.85
C GLY A 678 -8.02 22.22 -2.15
N ALA A 679 -7.03 22.23 -3.05
CA ALA A 679 -7.22 22.78 -4.41
C ALA A 679 -7.89 21.73 -5.32
N ASN A 680 -8.95 22.14 -6.04
CA ASN A 680 -9.60 21.30 -7.05
C ASN A 680 -8.70 21.05 -8.27
N VAL A 681 -7.75 21.93 -8.57
CA VAL A 681 -6.82 21.78 -9.71
C VAL A 681 -5.57 21.03 -9.25
N THR A 682 -5.34 19.87 -9.86
CA THR A 682 -4.23 18.96 -9.57
C THR A 682 -2.97 19.30 -10.35
N SER A 683 -3.15 19.67 -11.62
CA SER A 683 -2.08 20.05 -12.52
C SER A 683 -2.63 20.93 -13.62
N ARG A 684 -1.80 21.87 -14.06
CA ARG A 684 -2.12 22.79 -15.15
C ARG A 684 -1.12 22.61 -16.26
N VAL A 685 -1.62 22.40 -17.47
CA VAL A 685 -0.82 22.46 -18.69
C VAL A 685 -1.15 23.76 -19.40
N VAL A 686 -0.11 24.52 -19.74
CA VAL A 686 -0.23 25.77 -20.50
C VAL A 686 0.56 25.65 -21.78
N GLN A 687 -0.09 25.92 -22.92
CA GLN A 687 0.60 26.08 -24.19
C GLN A 687 0.90 27.55 -24.45
N LEU A 688 2.16 27.86 -24.69
CA LEU A 688 2.68 29.20 -24.97
C LEU A 688 3.24 29.26 -26.39
N GLY A 689 2.99 30.37 -27.08
CA GLY A 689 3.64 30.65 -28.37
C GLY A 689 5.14 30.92 -28.19
N LEU A 690 6.01 30.24 -28.96
CA LEU A 690 7.47 30.34 -28.82
C LEU A 690 8.01 31.77 -28.98
N ASN A 691 7.39 32.57 -29.85
CA ASN A 691 7.87 33.91 -30.21
C ASN A 691 7.24 35.04 -29.39
N SER A 692 5.99 34.84 -28.93
CA SER A 692 5.19 35.89 -28.29
C SER A 692 4.97 35.67 -26.80
N GLY A 693 5.12 34.43 -26.31
CA GLY A 693 4.74 34.05 -24.95
C GLY A 693 3.22 34.05 -24.72
N THR A 694 2.42 34.32 -25.75
CA THR A 694 0.96 34.38 -25.61
C THR A 694 0.42 33.01 -25.25
N ARG A 695 -0.41 32.95 -24.20
CA ARG A 695 -1.13 31.74 -23.82
C ARG A 695 -2.16 31.41 -24.90
N ARG A 696 -1.98 30.26 -25.55
CA ARG A 696 -2.92 29.78 -26.58
C ARG A 696 -4.13 29.10 -25.93
N TRP A 697 -3.87 28.24 -24.96
CA TRP A 697 -4.88 27.61 -24.12
C TRP A 697 -4.29 27.18 -22.78
N GLN A 698 -5.19 26.77 -21.89
CA GLN A 698 -4.89 26.20 -20.58
C GLN A 698 -5.77 24.99 -20.37
N PHE A 699 -5.17 23.90 -19.89
CA PHE A 699 -5.85 22.70 -19.47
C PHE A 699 -5.63 22.51 -17.96
N ASP A 700 -6.71 22.45 -17.20
CA ASP A 700 -6.70 22.17 -15.77
C ASP A 700 -7.17 20.75 -15.52
N SER A 701 -6.24 19.88 -15.09
CA SER A 701 -6.59 18.55 -14.59
C SER A 701 -7.17 18.70 -13.19
N ILE A 702 -8.43 18.30 -12.99
CA ILE A 702 -9.15 18.47 -11.72
C ILE A 702 -9.13 17.16 -10.90
N ASN A 703 -9.07 17.30 -9.57
CA ASN A 703 -9.08 16.20 -8.61
C ASN A 703 -10.49 15.59 -8.54
N PRO A 704 -10.68 14.30 -8.83
CA PRO A 704 -11.91 13.63 -8.42
C PRO A 704 -11.96 13.65 -6.88
N ALA A 705 -13.06 14.13 -6.31
CA ALA A 705 -13.21 14.59 -4.91
C ALA A 705 -12.95 13.54 -3.80
N LEU A 706 -12.40 12.37 -4.13
CA LEU A 706 -12.38 11.19 -3.28
C LEU A 706 -10.98 10.67 -2.91
N SER A 707 -9.88 11.11 -3.54
CA SER A 707 -8.54 10.74 -3.03
C SER A 707 -8.16 11.64 -1.85
N ALA A 708 -8.27 11.12 -0.63
CA ALA A 708 -7.87 11.82 0.60
C ALA A 708 -6.35 12.08 0.70
N THR A 709 -5.54 11.49 -0.18
CA THR A 709 -4.10 11.71 -0.26
C THR A 709 -3.75 12.55 -1.49
N PRO A 710 -2.88 13.56 -1.34
CA PRO A 710 -2.46 14.41 -2.45
C PRO A 710 -1.76 13.60 -3.52
N LEU A 711 -1.88 14.08 -4.76
CA LEU A 711 -1.13 13.59 -5.91
C LEU A 711 0.38 13.79 -5.70
N GLU A 712 1.16 12.83 -6.20
CA GLU A 712 2.61 12.96 -6.26
C GLU A 712 3.04 13.38 -7.67
N GLY A 713 3.15 14.69 -7.91
CA GLY A 713 3.70 15.24 -9.17
C GLY A 713 3.06 14.72 -10.46
N GLY A 714 3.86 14.64 -11.53
CA GLY A 714 3.43 14.19 -12.86
C GLY A 714 4.46 14.50 -13.94
N GLN A 715 4.12 14.15 -15.18
CA GLN A 715 4.96 14.36 -16.37
C GLN A 715 4.08 14.68 -17.58
N ILE A 716 4.59 15.48 -18.51
CA ILE A 716 4.02 15.65 -19.85
C ILE A 716 4.97 15.13 -20.93
N ALA A 717 4.37 14.61 -22.00
CA ALA A 717 5.04 14.30 -23.25
C ALA A 717 4.19 14.85 -24.40
N VAL A 718 4.86 15.34 -25.45
CA VAL A 718 4.19 15.86 -26.65
C VAL A 718 4.50 14.92 -27.80
N SER A 719 3.48 14.55 -28.57
CA SER A 719 3.65 13.68 -29.73
C SER A 719 4.55 14.34 -30.78
N ALA A 720 5.27 13.54 -31.57
CA ALA A 720 6.21 14.05 -32.58
C ALA A 720 5.52 14.87 -33.69
N ASP A 721 4.24 14.62 -33.95
CA ASP A 721 3.40 15.39 -34.87
C ASP A 721 2.74 16.62 -34.23
N GLU A 722 3.02 16.87 -32.94
CA GLU A 722 2.48 17.94 -32.11
C GLU A 722 0.95 18.04 -32.10
N ARG A 723 0.24 16.91 -32.28
CA ARG A 723 -1.23 16.86 -32.17
C ARG A 723 -1.73 16.63 -30.75
N ASP A 724 -0.92 15.97 -29.94
CA ASP A 724 -1.31 15.47 -28.63
C ASP A 724 -0.29 15.81 -27.55
N VAL A 725 -0.80 16.22 -26.39
CA VAL A 725 -0.04 16.26 -25.14
C VAL A 725 -0.60 15.16 -24.25
N LEU A 726 0.26 14.25 -23.82
CA LEU A 726 -0.06 13.32 -22.76
C LEU A 726 0.32 13.92 -21.42
N VAL A 727 -0.59 13.83 -20.46
CA VAL A 727 -0.40 14.29 -19.09
C VAL A 727 -0.55 13.08 -18.16
N LEU A 728 0.52 12.72 -17.47
CA LEU A 728 0.55 11.59 -16.54
C LEU A 728 0.63 12.07 -15.09
N HIS A 729 -0.26 11.55 -14.26
CA HIS A 729 -0.30 11.78 -12.81
C HIS A 729 -0.33 10.46 -12.04
N SER A 730 0.22 10.47 -10.83
CA SER A 730 0.14 9.35 -9.90
C SER A 730 -0.65 9.70 -8.64
N TRP A 731 -1.67 8.90 -8.37
CA TRP A 731 -2.26 8.74 -7.04
C TRP A 731 -1.58 7.56 -6.35
N LYS A 732 -1.92 7.40 -5.06
CA LYS A 732 -1.47 6.24 -4.27
C LYS A 732 -1.70 4.92 -5.03
N ASN A 733 -2.86 4.64 -5.60
CA ASN A 733 -3.16 3.32 -6.21
C ASN A 733 -3.34 3.31 -7.73
N ARG A 734 -3.20 4.45 -8.40
CA ARG A 734 -3.46 4.53 -9.83
C ARG A 734 -2.64 5.59 -10.51
N LEU A 735 -2.27 5.34 -11.74
CA LEU A 735 -1.81 6.34 -12.69
C LEU A 735 -3.01 6.83 -13.50
N ARG A 736 -3.08 8.13 -13.81
CA ARG A 736 -4.03 8.69 -14.78
C ARG A 736 -3.24 9.28 -15.92
N LEU A 737 -3.50 8.77 -17.11
CA LEU A 737 -2.99 9.31 -18.35
C LEU A 737 -4.13 10.06 -19.04
N GLN A 738 -3.95 11.35 -19.29
CA GLN A 738 -4.90 12.17 -20.04
C GLN A 738 -4.28 12.59 -21.36
N ARG A 739 -5.02 12.44 -22.45
CA ARG A 739 -4.66 12.96 -23.77
C ARG A 739 -5.34 14.30 -23.97
N VAL A 740 -4.56 15.33 -24.26
CA VAL A 740 -5.02 16.71 -24.48
C VAL A 740 -4.67 17.11 -25.91
N ASN A 741 -5.68 17.56 -26.66
CA ASN A 741 -5.47 18.02 -28.03
C ASN A 741 -4.74 19.37 -28.03
N THR A 742 -3.66 19.49 -28.80
CA THR A 742 -2.78 20.68 -28.81
C THR A 742 -3.40 21.90 -29.46
N THR A 743 -4.50 21.76 -30.21
CA THR A 743 -5.19 22.88 -30.87
C THR A 743 -6.28 23.47 -29.97
N SER A 744 -7.10 22.62 -29.34
CA SER A 744 -8.23 23.04 -28.52
C SER A 744 -7.91 23.18 -27.03
N GLY A 745 -6.85 22.53 -26.54
CA GLY A 745 -6.54 22.43 -25.11
C GLY A 745 -7.55 21.59 -24.33
N GLN A 746 -8.42 20.83 -25.02
CA GLN A 746 -9.41 19.96 -24.40
C GLN A 746 -8.86 18.54 -24.23
N SER A 747 -9.24 17.88 -23.13
CA SER A 747 -9.00 16.45 -22.97
C SER A 747 -9.85 15.67 -23.97
N THR A 748 -9.24 14.71 -24.64
CA THR A 748 -9.87 13.87 -25.68
C THR A 748 -9.94 12.39 -25.28
N ALA A 749 -9.08 11.95 -24.36
CA ALA A 749 -9.12 10.61 -23.79
C ALA A 749 -8.52 10.61 -22.37
N GLU A 750 -8.91 9.62 -21.58
CA GLU A 750 -8.45 9.43 -20.21
C GLU A 750 -8.39 7.94 -19.89
N ARG A 751 -7.28 7.51 -19.29
CA ARG A 751 -7.08 6.13 -18.84
C ARG A 751 -6.55 6.12 -17.42
N PHE A 752 -7.09 5.25 -16.57
CA PHE A 752 -6.49 4.92 -15.29
C PHE A 752 -5.85 3.55 -15.33
N ILE A 753 -4.62 3.45 -14.82
CA ILE A 753 -3.94 2.17 -14.64
C ILE A 753 -3.78 1.94 -13.15
N ALA A 754 -4.21 0.77 -12.67
CA ALA A 754 -3.97 0.38 -11.29
C ALA A 754 -2.49 0.13 -11.03
N CYS A 755 -1.96 0.71 -9.95
CA CYS A 755 -0.79 0.17 -9.27
C CYS A 755 -1.31 -0.48 -8.00
N ASN A 756 -1.20 -1.81 -7.90
CA ASN A 756 -1.87 -2.61 -6.85
C ASN A 756 -1.63 -2.17 -5.39
N SER A 757 -0.63 -1.33 -5.08
CA SER A 757 -0.50 -0.76 -3.72
C SER A 757 -0.13 0.73 -3.64
N VAL A 758 1.06 1.15 -4.14
CA VAL A 758 1.50 2.55 -4.14
C VAL A 758 2.22 2.92 -5.46
N CYS A 759 1.74 3.89 -6.25
CA CYS A 759 2.51 4.55 -7.31
C CYS A 759 3.16 5.83 -6.75
N SER A 760 4.47 6.02 -6.96
CA SER A 760 5.09 7.32 -6.74
C SER A 760 4.91 8.25 -7.92
N GLN A 761 5.39 9.49 -7.77
CA GLN A 761 5.63 10.40 -8.88
C GLN A 761 6.38 9.71 -10.04
N PRO A 762 5.89 9.83 -11.30
CA PRO A 762 6.63 9.38 -12.48
C PRO A 762 7.93 10.17 -12.67
N THR A 763 9.04 9.48 -12.93
CA THR A 763 10.34 10.12 -13.17
C THR A 763 10.51 10.62 -14.60
N ASP A 764 9.85 9.98 -15.57
CA ASP A 764 9.85 10.40 -16.97
C ASP A 764 8.63 9.84 -17.72
N LEU A 765 8.22 10.54 -18.78
CA LEU A 765 7.17 10.14 -19.72
C LEU A 765 7.63 10.50 -21.14
N GLN A 766 7.62 9.55 -22.06
CA GLN A 766 7.94 9.80 -23.48
C GLN A 766 6.97 9.07 -24.39
N ILE A 767 6.81 9.59 -25.60
CA ILE A 767 6.01 9.00 -26.68
C ILE A 767 6.96 8.62 -27.80
N ASP A 768 6.96 7.35 -28.20
CA ASP A 768 7.75 6.91 -29.34
C ASP A 768 7.08 7.27 -30.69
N ALA A 769 7.81 7.06 -31.78
CA ALA A 769 7.31 7.34 -33.13
C ALA A 769 6.07 6.52 -33.53
N ALA A 770 5.78 5.40 -32.83
CA ALA A 770 4.60 4.59 -33.05
C ALA A 770 3.38 5.06 -32.25
N GLY A 771 3.50 6.15 -31.46
CA GLY A 771 2.44 6.65 -30.59
C GLY A 771 2.26 5.82 -29.32
N THR A 772 3.22 4.97 -28.98
CA THR A 772 3.24 4.23 -27.71
C THR A 772 3.88 5.13 -26.66
N ALA A 773 3.18 5.36 -25.56
CA ALA A 773 3.74 6.11 -24.45
C ALA A 773 4.39 5.18 -23.44
N ARG A 774 5.46 5.64 -22.79
CA ARG A 774 6.14 4.91 -21.72
C ARG A 774 6.34 5.82 -20.54
N ALA A 775 6.20 5.26 -19.34
CA ALA A 775 6.46 5.97 -18.10
C ALA A 775 7.33 5.14 -17.16
N SER A 776 8.31 5.80 -16.54
CA SER A 776 9.11 5.22 -15.47
C SER A 776 8.57 5.68 -14.12
N VAL A 777 8.25 4.74 -13.23
CA VAL A 777 7.53 5.01 -11.98
C VAL A 777 8.08 4.11 -10.87
N ASN A 778 8.24 4.62 -9.65
CA ASN A 778 8.45 3.73 -8.49
C ASN A 778 7.10 3.14 -8.08
N VAL A 779 7.02 1.83 -7.94
CA VAL A 779 5.79 1.15 -7.54
C VAL A 779 6.04 0.22 -6.38
N VAL A 780 5.06 0.12 -5.51
CA VAL A 780 5.00 -0.92 -4.49
C VAL A 780 4.13 -2.05 -5.07
N ASN A 781 4.64 -3.27 -5.10
CA ASN A 781 3.91 -4.44 -5.61
C ASN A 781 3.81 -5.51 -4.53
N ASP A 782 2.59 -5.92 -4.18
CA ASP A 782 2.26 -6.83 -3.06
C ASP A 782 3.07 -8.13 -3.04
N SER A 783 3.37 -8.68 -4.21
CA SER A 783 4.12 -9.93 -4.34
C SER A 783 5.64 -9.73 -4.41
N ALA A 784 6.11 -8.52 -4.77
CA ALA A 784 7.50 -8.27 -5.13
C ALA A 784 8.25 -7.27 -4.22
N GLY A 785 7.57 -6.48 -3.40
CA GLY A 785 8.17 -5.40 -2.60
C GLY A 785 8.07 -4.02 -3.29
N GLN A 786 8.84 -3.03 -2.83
CA GLN A 786 9.02 -1.78 -3.58
C GLN A 786 9.96 -2.05 -4.76
N THR A 787 9.60 -1.58 -5.95
CA THR A 787 10.30 -1.85 -7.22
C THR A 787 10.16 -0.65 -8.17
N ALA A 788 11.08 -0.51 -9.12
CA ALA A 788 10.85 0.36 -10.27
C ALA A 788 9.95 -0.34 -11.30
N ALA A 789 9.11 0.42 -12.00
CA ALA A 789 8.29 -0.07 -13.09
C ALA A 789 8.46 0.78 -14.34
N VAL A 790 8.33 0.13 -15.49
CA VAL A 790 8.10 0.79 -16.78
C VAL A 790 6.71 0.40 -17.23
N TYR A 791 5.80 1.37 -17.23
CA TYR A 791 4.48 1.23 -17.82
C TYR A 791 4.56 1.58 -19.30
N THR A 792 4.03 0.70 -20.14
CA THR A 792 3.86 0.94 -21.57
C THR A 792 2.38 1.11 -21.83
N PHE A 793 2.01 2.23 -22.45
CA PHE A 793 0.66 2.59 -22.86
C PHE A 793 0.57 2.45 -24.38
N GLY A 794 -0.11 1.39 -24.81
CA GLY A 794 -0.37 1.09 -26.19
C GLY A 794 -1.23 2.16 -26.86
N ALA A 795 -0.80 2.60 -28.05
CA ALA A 795 -1.58 3.50 -28.90
C ALA A 795 -2.14 4.71 -28.12
N ALA A 796 -1.29 5.32 -27.28
CA ALA A 796 -1.67 6.39 -26.35
C ALA A 796 -2.09 7.68 -27.06
N THR A 797 -1.64 7.88 -28.31
CA THR A 797 -2.02 8.99 -29.18
C THR A 797 -3.02 8.60 -30.27
N ALA A 798 -3.46 7.34 -30.30
CA ALA A 798 -4.51 6.91 -31.23
C ALA A 798 -5.88 7.31 -30.68
N ASP A 799 -6.82 7.55 -31.57
CA ASP A 799 -8.22 7.72 -31.18
C ASP A 799 -8.73 6.40 -30.58
N GLU A 800 -9.42 6.48 -29.45
CA GLU A 800 -9.93 5.29 -28.79
C GLU A 800 -10.90 4.57 -29.72
N THR A 801 -10.69 3.27 -29.88
CA THR A 801 -11.67 2.42 -30.56
C THR A 801 -12.72 2.07 -29.53
N TYR A 802 -13.99 2.21 -29.89
CA TYR A 802 -15.11 1.87 -29.02
C TYR A 802 -15.79 0.58 -29.47
N LEU A 803 -16.39 -0.15 -28.54
CA LEU A 803 -17.40 -1.15 -28.86
C LEU A 803 -18.74 -0.49 -29.18
N LEU A 804 -19.55 -1.16 -30.00
CA LEU A 804 -20.98 -0.88 -30.06
C LEU A 804 -21.63 -1.36 -28.76
N LEU A 805 -22.43 -0.55 -28.08
CA LEU A 805 -23.05 -0.95 -26.81
C LEU A 805 -24.27 -1.86 -26.99
N SER A 806 -24.88 -1.86 -28.19
CA SER A 806 -26.12 -2.59 -28.48
C SER A 806 -25.90 -4.07 -28.78
N GLN A 807 -25.12 -4.76 -27.95
CA GLN A 807 -24.73 -6.15 -28.19
C GLN A 807 -24.61 -6.96 -26.89
N PRO A 808 -24.76 -8.30 -26.97
CA PRO A 808 -24.55 -9.17 -25.82
C PRO A 808 -23.11 -9.17 -25.29
N GLY A 809 -22.11 -8.88 -26.13
CA GLY A 809 -20.70 -8.90 -25.77
C GLY A 809 -20.32 -7.94 -24.63
N VAL A 810 -21.11 -6.89 -24.36
CA VAL A 810 -20.84 -5.96 -23.25
C VAL A 810 -21.34 -6.48 -21.89
N ALA A 811 -22.26 -7.45 -21.88
CA ALA A 811 -22.79 -8.03 -20.65
C ALA A 811 -21.71 -8.81 -19.88
N GLY A 812 -21.75 -8.78 -18.56
CA GLY A 812 -20.78 -9.47 -17.70
C GLY A 812 -20.48 -8.71 -16.40
N LEU A 813 -19.47 -9.21 -15.69
CA LEU A 813 -19.00 -8.64 -14.43
C LEU A 813 -17.77 -7.77 -14.69
N TRP A 814 -17.81 -6.54 -14.21
CA TRP A 814 -16.76 -5.56 -14.39
C TRP A 814 -16.37 -5.00 -13.04
N TYR A 815 -15.09 -4.82 -12.78
CA TYR A 815 -14.59 -4.35 -11.49
C TYR A 815 -13.55 -3.26 -11.68
N SER A 816 -13.34 -2.47 -10.63
CA SER A 816 -12.30 -1.46 -10.58
C SER A 816 -10.97 -2.10 -10.15
N PRO A 817 -9.94 -2.21 -11.02
CA PRO A 817 -8.71 -2.90 -10.66
C PRO A 817 -7.91 -2.22 -9.54
N TYR A 818 -8.14 -0.93 -9.31
CA TYR A 818 -7.50 -0.15 -8.25
C TYR A 818 -8.34 -0.06 -6.97
N ALA A 819 -9.59 -0.55 -6.98
CA ALA A 819 -10.52 -0.55 -5.85
C ALA A 819 -11.20 -1.92 -5.72
N ASN A 820 -10.41 -2.94 -5.38
CA ASN A 820 -10.88 -4.32 -5.27
C ASN A 820 -12.04 -4.47 -4.26
N GLY A 821 -13.17 -5.02 -4.70
CA GLY A 821 -14.37 -5.19 -3.87
C GLY A 821 -15.55 -4.32 -4.29
N GLU A 822 -15.35 -3.33 -5.17
CA GLU A 822 -16.43 -2.69 -5.93
C GLU A 822 -16.44 -3.13 -7.39
N GLY A 823 -17.61 -3.05 -8.02
CA GLY A 823 -17.78 -3.40 -9.43
C GLY A 823 -19.22 -3.24 -9.92
N ILE A 824 -19.39 -3.33 -11.24
CA ILE A 824 -20.69 -3.23 -11.91
C ILE A 824 -20.95 -4.50 -12.73
N ALA A 825 -22.13 -5.06 -12.59
CA ALA A 825 -22.60 -6.18 -13.38
C ALA A 825 -23.58 -5.67 -14.44
N PHE A 826 -23.25 -5.84 -15.72
CA PHE A 826 -24.08 -5.43 -16.85
C PHE A 826 -24.84 -6.62 -17.46
N ASP A 827 -26.08 -6.37 -17.86
CA ASP A 827 -26.90 -7.27 -18.65
C ASP A 827 -27.45 -6.54 -19.89
N TRP A 828 -27.51 -7.26 -21.01
CA TRP A 828 -28.06 -6.78 -22.27
C TRP A 828 -29.36 -7.53 -22.58
N LEU A 829 -30.45 -6.78 -22.66
CA LEU A 829 -31.79 -7.29 -22.96
C LEU A 829 -32.12 -6.98 -24.42
N PRO A 830 -31.93 -7.94 -25.36
CA PRO A 830 -32.01 -7.66 -26.79
C PRO A 830 -33.42 -7.26 -27.25
N ALA A 831 -34.47 -7.84 -26.66
CA ALA A 831 -35.85 -7.59 -27.05
C ALA A 831 -36.28 -6.13 -26.86
N SER A 832 -35.84 -5.49 -25.78
CA SER A 832 -36.12 -4.08 -25.45
C SER A 832 -34.96 -3.14 -25.79
N ARG A 833 -33.83 -3.68 -26.29
CA ARG A 833 -32.57 -2.97 -26.49
C ARG A 833 -32.16 -2.20 -25.23
N THR A 834 -32.25 -2.88 -24.09
CA THR A 834 -31.97 -2.30 -22.77
C THR A 834 -30.62 -2.75 -22.28
N LEU A 835 -29.81 -1.81 -21.79
CA LEU A 835 -28.67 -2.11 -20.93
C LEU A 835 -29.10 -1.87 -19.48
N PHE A 836 -28.99 -2.90 -18.66
CA PHE A 836 -29.17 -2.83 -17.21
C PHE A 836 -27.82 -3.02 -16.53
N GLY A 837 -27.56 -2.29 -15.46
CA GLY A 837 -26.37 -2.46 -14.64
C GLY A 837 -26.68 -2.39 -13.15
N ALA A 838 -26.08 -3.27 -12.36
CA ALA A 838 -26.07 -3.19 -10.89
C ALA A 838 -24.65 -2.87 -10.42
N TRP A 839 -24.47 -1.70 -9.81
CA TRP A 839 -23.20 -1.22 -9.27
C TRP A 839 -23.11 -1.51 -7.77
N PHE A 840 -22.19 -2.39 -7.39
CA PHE A 840 -21.89 -2.77 -6.02
C PHE A 840 -20.69 -1.95 -5.53
N THR A 841 -20.87 -1.21 -4.46
CA THR A 841 -19.84 -0.30 -3.92
C THR A 841 -20.08 -0.09 -2.42
N TYR A 842 -19.57 1.02 -1.89
CA TYR A 842 -19.59 1.37 -0.47
C TYR A 842 -20.01 2.82 -0.27
N THR A 843 -20.17 3.25 0.98
CA THR A 843 -20.24 4.67 1.33
C THR A 843 -18.87 5.34 1.12
N SER A 844 -18.85 6.67 1.16
CA SER A 844 -17.60 7.45 1.15
C SER A 844 -16.75 7.27 2.42
N ALA A 845 -17.38 6.86 3.54
CA ALA A 845 -16.69 6.50 4.78
C ALA A 845 -15.98 5.14 4.64
N GLY A 846 -16.64 4.18 3.97
CA GLY A 846 -16.13 2.82 3.80
C GLY A 846 -15.88 2.10 5.12
N GLY A 847 -15.10 1.02 5.06
CA GLY A 847 -14.62 0.29 6.24
C GLY A 847 -15.28 -1.07 6.47
N ASN A 848 -15.01 -1.66 7.64
CA ASN A 848 -15.36 -3.05 7.97
C ASN A 848 -16.77 -3.22 8.55
N ASP A 849 -17.57 -2.16 8.62
CA ASP A 849 -18.96 -2.27 9.02
C ASP A 849 -19.81 -2.65 7.79
N PRO A 850 -20.57 -3.77 7.81
CA PRO A 850 -21.44 -4.13 6.71
C PRO A 850 -22.44 -3.03 6.32
N ALA A 851 -22.83 -2.16 7.26
CA ALA A 851 -23.67 -0.97 7.01
C ALA A 851 -23.07 0.01 5.98
N GLN A 852 -21.80 -0.16 5.62
CA GLN A 852 -21.09 0.65 4.63
C GLN A 852 -21.27 0.13 3.20
N GLN A 853 -21.81 -1.07 3.00
CA GLN A 853 -22.13 -1.59 1.68
C GLN A 853 -23.22 -0.76 1.01
N ARG A 854 -23.04 -0.43 -0.26
CA ARG A 854 -24.02 0.29 -1.09
C ARG A 854 -24.20 -0.39 -2.42
N TRP A 855 -25.37 -0.22 -3.00
CA TRP A 855 -25.59 -0.60 -4.37
C TRP A 855 -26.48 0.41 -5.09
N TYR A 856 -26.21 0.59 -6.37
CA TYR A 856 -26.99 1.41 -7.28
C TYR A 856 -27.39 0.59 -8.50
N THR A 857 -28.41 1.04 -9.21
CA THR A 857 -28.75 0.49 -10.53
C THR A 857 -28.65 1.57 -11.59
N VAL A 858 -28.31 1.18 -12.81
CA VAL A 858 -28.33 2.03 -14.00
C VAL A 858 -29.13 1.31 -15.08
N GLN A 859 -29.97 2.05 -15.81
CA GLN A 859 -30.76 1.44 -16.87
C GLN A 859 -31.06 2.45 -17.98
N VAL A 860 -30.90 2.02 -19.22
CA VAL A 860 -31.37 2.76 -20.41
C VAL A 860 -32.01 1.78 -21.39
N ASN A 861 -33.18 2.16 -21.90
CA ASN A 861 -33.97 1.36 -22.85
C ASN A 861 -33.84 1.93 -24.27
N GLY A 862 -34.08 1.09 -25.29
CA GLY A 862 -34.16 1.57 -26.68
C GLY A 862 -32.83 2.04 -27.26
N ILE A 863 -31.70 1.47 -26.84
CA ILE A 863 -30.35 1.89 -27.23
C ILE A 863 -30.17 1.71 -28.76
N PRO A 864 -29.85 2.78 -29.52
CA PRO A 864 -29.56 2.70 -30.96
C PRO A 864 -28.41 1.74 -31.31
N ALA A 865 -28.35 1.31 -32.58
CA ALA A 865 -27.41 0.25 -32.99
C ALA A 865 -25.95 0.70 -32.97
N ASP A 866 -25.73 1.97 -33.30
CA ASP A 866 -24.47 2.66 -33.46
C ASP A 866 -23.97 3.38 -32.19
N THR A 867 -24.63 3.17 -31.05
CA THR A 867 -24.25 3.82 -29.79
C THR A 867 -22.91 3.30 -29.27
N THR A 868 -21.95 4.21 -29.01
CA THR A 868 -20.61 3.93 -28.45
C THR A 868 -20.39 4.54 -27.06
N GLU A 869 -21.26 5.47 -26.63
CA GLU A 869 -21.28 6.03 -25.28
C GLU A 869 -22.75 6.15 -24.82
N LEU A 870 -23.00 5.87 -23.54
CA LEU A 870 -24.34 5.90 -22.94
C LEU A 870 -24.36 6.78 -21.71
N ASP A 871 -25.29 7.75 -21.67
CA ASP A 871 -25.60 8.54 -20.48
C ASP A 871 -26.79 7.90 -19.74
N MET A 872 -26.57 7.49 -18.49
CA MET A 872 -27.48 6.65 -17.70
C MET A 872 -27.84 7.35 -16.38
N PRO A 873 -29.12 7.35 -15.96
CA PRO A 873 -29.47 7.75 -14.60
C PRO A 873 -28.91 6.71 -13.60
N ILE A 874 -28.35 7.20 -12.50
CA ILE A 874 -27.97 6.36 -11.35
C ILE A 874 -29.14 6.36 -10.38
N LEU A 875 -29.66 5.16 -10.12
CA LEU A 875 -30.85 4.93 -9.32
C LEU A 875 -30.48 4.31 -7.97
N GLU A 876 -30.92 4.94 -6.89
CA GLU A 876 -30.84 4.48 -5.51
C GLU A 876 -32.19 3.88 -5.10
N THR A 877 -32.19 2.70 -4.49
CA THR A 877 -33.41 2.06 -3.95
C THR A 877 -33.16 1.69 -2.49
N THR A 878 -33.97 2.22 -1.58
CA THR A 878 -33.81 2.08 -0.12
C THR A 878 -35.10 1.63 0.56
N GLY A 879 -35.01 1.24 1.83
CA GLY A 879 -36.18 0.94 2.67
C GLY A 879 -36.80 -0.44 2.45
N GLY A 880 -36.15 -1.31 1.66
CA GLY A 880 -36.58 -2.70 1.46
C GLY A 880 -36.23 -3.60 2.64
N ASN A 881 -36.73 -4.83 2.59
CA ASN A 881 -36.45 -5.89 3.56
C ASN A 881 -35.89 -7.13 2.88
N PHE A 882 -34.95 -7.79 3.55
CA PHE A 882 -34.39 -9.06 3.07
C PHE A 882 -35.48 -10.10 2.80
N ASN A 883 -35.58 -10.58 1.55
CA ASN A 883 -36.55 -11.60 1.11
C ASN A 883 -37.98 -11.41 1.67
N ALA A 884 -38.45 -10.15 1.72
CA ALA A 884 -39.76 -9.79 2.23
C ALA A 884 -40.24 -8.47 1.62
N GLY A 885 -41.55 -8.22 1.69
CA GLY A 885 -42.09 -6.89 1.39
C GLY A 885 -41.62 -5.82 2.38
N PRO A 886 -41.87 -4.53 2.10
CA PRO A 886 -42.67 -4.03 0.99
C PRO A 886 -41.91 -3.97 -0.34
N ALA A 887 -42.66 -3.84 -1.44
CA ALA A 887 -42.08 -3.40 -2.70
C ALA A 887 -41.51 -1.98 -2.54
N VAL A 888 -40.41 -1.71 -3.22
CA VAL A 888 -39.67 -0.45 -3.17
C VAL A 888 -39.52 0.16 -4.56
N SER A 889 -39.35 1.47 -4.61
CA SER A 889 -39.23 2.22 -5.87
C SER A 889 -37.87 2.93 -5.95
N PRO A 890 -37.19 2.90 -7.10
CA PRO A 890 -35.93 3.61 -7.29
C PRO A 890 -36.11 5.12 -7.37
N ARG A 891 -35.10 5.87 -6.91
CA ARG A 891 -34.97 7.33 -7.06
C ARG A 891 -33.67 7.66 -7.78
N GLU A 892 -33.71 8.56 -8.76
CA GLU A 892 -32.49 9.09 -9.39
C GLU A 892 -31.68 9.95 -8.40
N VAL A 893 -30.40 9.62 -8.24
CA VAL A 893 -29.45 10.31 -7.34
C VAL A 893 -28.23 10.87 -8.05
N GLY A 894 -28.15 10.67 -9.37
CA GLY A 894 -27.00 11.06 -10.16
C GLY A 894 -27.07 10.54 -11.59
N ARG A 895 -26.00 10.74 -12.33
CA ARG A 895 -25.85 10.26 -13.70
C ARG A 895 -24.48 9.65 -13.93
N ALA A 896 -24.42 8.65 -14.80
CA ALA A 896 -23.20 8.00 -15.23
C ALA A 896 -23.06 8.04 -16.75
N LYS A 897 -21.83 8.14 -17.25
CA LYS A 897 -21.47 7.95 -18.65
C LYS A 897 -20.63 6.70 -18.79
N LEU A 898 -21.03 5.81 -19.68
CA LEU A 898 -20.38 4.52 -19.91
C LEU A 898 -19.94 4.40 -21.37
N HIS A 899 -18.71 3.95 -21.58
CA HIS A 899 -18.24 3.43 -22.85
C HIS A 899 -17.32 2.22 -22.64
N PHE A 900 -17.15 1.41 -23.68
CA PHE A 900 -16.23 0.27 -23.69
C PHE A 900 -15.19 0.49 -24.77
N THR A 901 -13.91 0.26 -24.44
CA THR A 901 -12.82 0.36 -25.42
C THR A 901 -12.59 -0.98 -26.12
N ASP A 902 -12.76 -2.10 -25.41
CA ASP A 902 -12.67 -3.45 -25.95
C ASP A 902 -13.49 -4.46 -25.13
N CYS A 903 -13.41 -5.75 -25.47
CA CYS A 903 -14.11 -6.82 -24.73
C CYS A 903 -13.77 -6.90 -23.24
N SER A 904 -12.64 -6.37 -22.80
CA SER A 904 -12.06 -6.53 -21.47
C SER A 904 -11.94 -5.23 -20.68
N ASN A 905 -12.09 -4.07 -21.33
CA ASN A 905 -11.89 -2.74 -20.75
C ASN A 905 -13.06 -1.78 -21.00
N ALA A 906 -13.45 -1.03 -19.96
CA ALA A 906 -14.51 -0.03 -20.00
C ALA A 906 -14.23 1.16 -19.08
N SER A 907 -14.99 2.24 -19.22
CA SER A 907 -14.91 3.41 -18.35
C SER A 907 -16.30 3.90 -17.95
N LEU A 908 -16.46 4.23 -16.67
CA LEU A 908 -17.69 4.75 -16.07
C LEU A 908 -17.41 6.07 -15.37
N SER A 909 -17.76 7.19 -15.98
CA SER A 909 -17.74 8.51 -15.32
C SER A 909 -19.05 8.74 -14.59
N TYR A 910 -19.03 9.28 -13.37
CA TYR A 910 -20.23 9.48 -12.56
C TYR A 910 -20.28 10.86 -11.89
N VAL A 911 -21.51 11.31 -11.64
CA VAL A 911 -21.85 12.45 -10.78
C VAL A 911 -22.99 12.00 -9.87
N LEU A 912 -22.80 12.04 -8.55
CA LEU A 912 -23.77 11.68 -7.52
C LEU A 912 -24.04 12.87 -6.60
N GLY A 913 -25.29 13.04 -6.16
CA GLY A 913 -25.70 14.09 -5.23
C GLY A 913 -26.25 15.35 -5.92
N SER A 914 -26.40 16.43 -5.15
CA SER A 914 -26.95 17.71 -5.60
C SER A 914 -25.88 18.80 -5.65
N ALA A 915 -26.10 19.81 -6.52
CA ALA A 915 -25.20 20.92 -6.75
C ALA A 915 -24.65 21.53 -5.44
N GLY A 916 -23.32 21.52 -5.29
CA GLY A 916 -22.62 21.99 -4.08
C GLY A 916 -22.15 20.89 -3.11
N SER A 917 -22.60 19.64 -3.29
CA SER A 917 -22.18 18.47 -2.50
C SER A 917 -21.94 17.21 -3.37
N GLU A 918 -21.68 17.42 -4.66
CA GLU A 918 -21.61 16.34 -5.65
C GLU A 918 -20.32 15.53 -5.52
N LEU A 919 -20.45 14.20 -5.53
CA LEU A 919 -19.34 13.27 -5.74
C LEU A 919 -19.19 13.03 -7.24
N ARG A 920 -17.97 13.23 -7.76
CA ARG A 920 -17.66 13.04 -9.18
C ARG A 920 -16.37 12.26 -9.35
N GLY A 921 -16.35 11.36 -10.32
CA GLY A 921 -15.16 10.54 -10.62
C GLY A 921 -15.31 9.76 -11.93
N THR A 922 -14.25 9.05 -12.29
CA THR A 922 -14.20 8.11 -13.42
C THR A 922 -13.63 6.80 -12.92
N ILE A 923 -14.34 5.71 -13.18
CA ILE A 923 -13.93 4.36 -12.83
C ILE A 923 -13.50 3.63 -14.08
N THR A 924 -12.22 3.27 -14.15
CA THR A 924 -11.75 2.31 -15.15
C THR A 924 -12.14 0.91 -14.70
N LEU A 925 -12.80 0.21 -15.62
CA LEU A 925 -13.38 -1.09 -15.39
C LEU A 925 -12.64 -2.13 -16.22
N SER A 926 -12.23 -3.21 -15.57
CA SER A 926 -11.77 -4.43 -16.24
C SER A 926 -12.79 -5.53 -16.03
N ARG A 927 -12.93 -6.41 -17.02
CA ARG A 927 -13.83 -7.55 -16.90
C ARG A 927 -13.28 -8.55 -15.88
N LEU A 928 -14.12 -8.95 -14.91
CA LEU A 928 -13.74 -9.87 -13.83
C LEU A 928 -13.59 -11.31 -14.31
N THR A 929 -14.40 -11.72 -15.29
CA THR A 929 -14.37 -13.08 -15.85
C THR A 929 -14.25 -13.00 -17.38
N PRO A 930 -13.60 -13.97 -18.07
CA PRO A 930 -13.49 -13.93 -19.53
C PRO A 930 -14.84 -13.74 -20.24
N ALA A 931 -14.86 -12.96 -21.32
CA ALA A 931 -16.08 -12.70 -22.09
C ALA A 931 -16.66 -14.02 -22.64
N THR A 932 -17.94 -14.29 -22.38
CA THR A 932 -18.61 -15.51 -22.84
C THR A 932 -19.24 -15.37 -24.22
N GLN A 933 -19.27 -14.15 -24.76
CA GLN A 933 -19.78 -13.80 -26.08
C GLN A 933 -18.80 -12.90 -26.81
N ASN A 934 -18.87 -12.89 -28.14
CA ASN A 934 -18.03 -12.03 -28.97
C ASN A 934 -18.42 -10.57 -28.81
N CYS A 935 -17.44 -9.67 -28.94
CA CYS A 935 -17.70 -8.22 -29.02
C CYS A 935 -17.39 -7.70 -30.41
N VAL A 936 -18.23 -6.80 -30.90
CA VAL A 936 -18.08 -6.10 -32.17
C VAL A 936 -17.62 -4.67 -31.90
N LEU A 937 -16.46 -4.32 -32.44
CA LEU A 937 -15.90 -2.97 -32.42
C LEU A 937 -16.62 -2.08 -33.46
N VAL A 938 -16.56 -0.77 -33.28
CA VAL A 938 -17.17 0.21 -34.20
C VAL A 938 -16.65 0.09 -35.64
N ASN A 939 -15.43 -0.39 -35.82
CA ASN A 939 -14.83 -0.65 -37.13
C ASN A 939 -15.25 -2.00 -37.76
N GLY A 940 -16.15 -2.75 -37.11
CA GLY A 940 -16.65 -4.04 -37.57
C GLY A 940 -15.78 -5.25 -37.17
N ASN A 941 -14.62 -5.03 -36.56
CA ASN A 941 -13.78 -6.14 -36.09
C ASN A 941 -14.48 -6.89 -34.94
N VAL A 942 -14.39 -8.22 -34.98
CA VAL A 942 -14.97 -9.10 -33.96
C VAL A 942 -13.86 -9.61 -33.05
N GLN A 943 -13.95 -9.32 -31.77
CA GLN A 943 -13.12 -9.91 -30.73
C GLN A 943 -13.84 -11.16 -30.16
N PRO A 944 -13.19 -12.34 -30.15
CA PRO A 944 -13.83 -13.56 -29.68
C PRO A 944 -14.04 -13.53 -28.17
N GLY A 945 -15.16 -14.09 -27.73
CA GLY A 945 -15.40 -14.37 -26.30
C GLY A 945 -14.45 -15.47 -25.82
N SER A 946 -13.33 -15.11 -25.20
CA SER A 946 -12.31 -16.06 -24.74
C SER A 946 -12.81 -17.04 -23.66
N GLY A 947 -13.93 -16.72 -23.00
CA GLY A 947 -14.66 -17.56 -22.06
C GLY A 947 -15.85 -18.31 -22.66
N ALA A 948 -16.08 -18.23 -23.97
CA ALA A 948 -17.18 -18.93 -24.62
C ALA A 948 -16.99 -20.45 -24.49
N ARG A 949 -18.00 -21.13 -23.92
CA ARG A 949 -18.00 -22.58 -23.69
C ARG A 949 -19.35 -23.18 -24.09
N PRO A 950 -19.38 -24.42 -24.61
CA PRO A 950 -20.65 -25.08 -24.91
C PRO A 950 -21.46 -25.33 -23.63
N PRO A 951 -22.80 -25.43 -23.72
CA PRO A 951 -23.62 -25.77 -22.57
C PRO A 951 -23.20 -27.10 -21.95
N ALA A 952 -23.14 -27.16 -20.62
CA ALA A 952 -22.68 -28.33 -19.88
C ALA A 952 -23.40 -28.44 -18.54
N LYS A 953 -23.71 -29.68 -18.11
CA LYS A 953 -24.26 -29.98 -16.77
C LYS A 953 -25.53 -29.20 -16.42
N GLY A 954 -26.34 -28.83 -17.42
CA GLY A 954 -27.57 -28.06 -17.25
C GLY A 954 -27.38 -26.54 -17.16
N PHE A 955 -26.18 -26.04 -17.44
CA PHE A 955 -25.85 -24.62 -17.48
C PHE A 955 -25.44 -24.19 -18.90
N ASP A 956 -25.88 -22.99 -19.29
CA ASP A 956 -25.58 -22.34 -20.58
C ASP A 956 -25.19 -20.89 -20.30
N ALA A 957 -24.18 -20.36 -21.01
CA ALA A 957 -23.75 -18.97 -20.85
C ALA A 957 -24.88 -17.96 -21.12
N ARG A 958 -25.86 -18.30 -21.96
CA ARG A 958 -27.06 -17.50 -22.25
C ARG A 958 -28.01 -17.34 -21.06
N MET A 959 -27.85 -18.15 -20.03
CA MET A 959 -28.58 -18.01 -18.76
C MET A 959 -28.01 -16.91 -17.86
N SER A 960 -26.87 -16.31 -18.24
CA SER A 960 -26.32 -15.12 -17.55
C SER A 960 -27.28 -13.93 -17.64
N GLY A 961 -27.17 -12.97 -16.73
CA GLY A 961 -27.95 -11.73 -16.72
C GLY A 961 -28.65 -11.44 -15.39
N ALA A 962 -29.68 -10.60 -15.43
CA ALA A 962 -30.42 -10.16 -14.25
C ALA A 962 -31.55 -11.14 -13.87
N TRP A 963 -31.62 -11.54 -12.61
CA TRP A 963 -32.62 -12.46 -12.07
C TRP A 963 -33.23 -11.90 -10.79
N TYR A 964 -34.55 -12.04 -10.62
CA TYR A 964 -35.27 -11.51 -9.45
C TYR A 964 -36.41 -12.43 -9.03
N ASP A 965 -36.87 -12.31 -7.79
CA ASP A 965 -38.10 -12.96 -7.33
C ASP A 965 -39.26 -11.96 -7.42
N GLU A 966 -40.32 -12.34 -8.13
CA GLU A 966 -41.52 -11.50 -8.31
C GLU A 966 -42.26 -11.25 -6.99
N ALA A 967 -42.14 -12.15 -6.01
CA ALA A 967 -42.77 -11.99 -4.71
C ALA A 967 -42.08 -10.94 -3.83
N THR A 968 -40.82 -10.62 -4.10
CA THR A 968 -40.01 -9.72 -3.28
C THR A 968 -39.22 -8.73 -4.14
N VAL A 969 -39.93 -7.95 -4.95
CA VAL A 969 -39.34 -6.98 -5.89
C VAL A 969 -38.44 -5.94 -5.18
N GLY A 970 -37.37 -5.52 -5.87
CA GLY A 970 -36.36 -4.58 -5.36
C GLY A 970 -35.02 -5.20 -4.99
N GLN A 971 -34.94 -6.53 -4.95
CA GLN A 971 -33.69 -7.29 -4.77
C GLN A 971 -33.50 -8.30 -5.91
N GLY A 972 -32.26 -8.75 -6.13
CA GLY A 972 -31.99 -9.67 -7.23
C GLY A 972 -30.52 -10.05 -7.40
N LEU A 973 -30.27 -11.01 -8.29
CA LEU A 973 -28.96 -11.54 -8.59
C LEU A 973 -28.55 -11.21 -10.03
N GLN A 974 -27.25 -11.00 -10.24
CA GLN A 974 -26.67 -10.90 -11.58
C GLN A 974 -25.86 -12.17 -11.87
N LEU A 975 -26.45 -13.15 -12.55
CA LEU A 975 -25.78 -14.41 -12.81
C LEU A 975 -24.72 -14.24 -13.91
N ASN A 976 -23.49 -14.68 -13.63
CA ASN A 976 -22.46 -14.89 -14.64
C ASN A 976 -22.12 -16.38 -14.69
N ILE A 977 -22.49 -17.01 -15.82
CA ILE A 977 -22.41 -18.46 -16.00
C ILE A 977 -21.35 -18.78 -17.04
N GLN A 978 -20.30 -19.49 -16.62
CA GLN A 978 -19.33 -20.13 -17.52
C GLN A 978 -19.45 -21.65 -17.40
N PRO A 979 -20.13 -22.32 -18.35
CA PRO A 979 -20.32 -23.77 -18.29
C PRO A 979 -19.01 -24.53 -18.02
N ASP A 980 -19.04 -25.50 -17.10
CA ASP A 980 -17.87 -26.28 -16.66
C ASP A 980 -16.70 -25.41 -16.12
N GLY A 981 -17.00 -24.19 -15.67
CA GLY A 981 -16.04 -23.21 -15.16
C GLY A 981 -16.60 -22.39 -14.00
N VAL A 982 -16.16 -21.14 -13.85
CA VAL A 982 -16.52 -20.32 -12.70
C VAL A 982 -17.98 -19.86 -12.78
N PHE A 983 -18.70 -20.00 -11.67
CA PHE A 983 -19.95 -19.30 -11.41
C PHE A 983 -19.69 -18.14 -10.46
N PHE A 984 -20.23 -16.96 -10.80
CA PHE A 984 -20.23 -15.81 -9.92
C PHE A 984 -21.55 -15.06 -10.05
N ALA A 985 -22.15 -14.67 -8.93
CA ALA A 985 -23.32 -13.81 -8.93
C ALA A 985 -23.35 -12.85 -7.73
N PRO A 986 -23.25 -11.53 -7.93
CA PRO A 986 -23.56 -10.61 -6.86
C PRO A 986 -25.09 -10.54 -6.66
N TRP A 987 -25.49 -10.43 -5.40
CA TRP A 987 -26.87 -10.36 -4.93
C TRP A 987 -27.06 -9.04 -4.19
N PHE A 988 -27.77 -8.09 -4.81
CA PHE A 988 -28.18 -6.86 -4.13
C PHE A 988 -29.47 -7.14 -3.37
N THR A 989 -29.51 -6.73 -2.10
CA THR A 989 -30.62 -7.01 -1.19
C THR A 989 -30.67 -5.93 -0.10
N TYR A 990 -31.37 -6.24 0.99
CA TYR A 990 -31.56 -5.37 2.14
C TYR A 990 -31.29 -6.08 3.44
N ASP A 991 -31.13 -5.32 4.51
CA ASP A 991 -31.17 -5.84 5.87
C ASP A 991 -32.52 -6.52 6.20
N PRO A 992 -32.51 -7.54 7.08
CA PRO A 992 -33.74 -8.15 7.59
C PRO A 992 -34.61 -7.13 8.33
N ALA A 993 -35.94 -7.25 8.20
CA ALA A 993 -36.91 -6.30 8.73
C ALA A 993 -36.66 -5.91 10.20
N ASP A 994 -36.30 -6.91 11.01
CA ASP A 994 -36.05 -6.87 12.45
C ASP A 994 -34.61 -6.51 12.85
N ALA A 995 -33.71 -6.29 11.89
CA ALA A 995 -32.28 -6.11 12.14
C ALA A 995 -31.61 -5.15 11.15
N GLY A 996 -32.24 -3.99 10.90
CA GLY A 996 -31.64 -2.90 10.11
C GLY A 996 -30.46 -2.26 10.84
N ASN A 997 -29.30 -2.19 10.18
CA ASN A 997 -28.07 -1.59 10.73
C ASN A 997 -27.78 -0.18 10.18
N ASP A 998 -28.48 0.23 9.12
CA ASP A 998 -28.34 1.56 8.51
C ASP A 998 -29.68 2.13 7.97
N PRO A 999 -29.80 3.45 7.75
CA PRO A 999 -31.04 4.07 7.28
C PRO A 999 -31.46 3.65 5.85
N THR A 1000 -30.51 3.26 4.99
CA THR A 1000 -30.83 2.82 3.62
C THR A 1000 -31.31 1.36 3.59
N ARG A 1001 -30.89 0.59 4.60
CA ARG A 1001 -31.04 -0.86 4.73
C ARG A 1001 -30.40 -1.62 3.58
N GLN A 1002 -29.53 -1.00 2.78
CA GLN A 1002 -28.94 -1.65 1.61
C GLN A 1002 -27.85 -2.63 2.04
N HIS A 1003 -27.84 -3.80 1.41
CA HIS A 1003 -26.83 -4.81 1.65
C HIS A 1003 -26.55 -5.61 0.38
N TRP A 1004 -25.40 -6.27 0.31
CA TRP A 1004 -25.14 -7.20 -0.79
C TRP A 1004 -24.20 -8.34 -0.43
N PHE A 1005 -24.36 -9.44 -1.16
CA PHE A 1005 -23.52 -10.64 -1.07
C PHE A 1005 -23.00 -11.01 -2.45
N THR A 1006 -22.04 -11.92 -2.51
CA THR A 1006 -21.68 -12.62 -3.74
C THR A 1006 -21.85 -14.12 -3.54
N LEU A 1007 -22.30 -14.80 -4.59
CA LEU A 1007 -22.36 -16.25 -4.67
C LEU A 1007 -21.25 -16.72 -5.60
N GLN A 1008 -20.47 -17.70 -5.16
CA GLN A 1008 -19.32 -18.21 -5.91
C GLN A 1008 -19.27 -19.73 -5.89
N GLY A 1009 -18.88 -20.33 -7.01
CA GLY A 1009 -18.74 -21.78 -7.12
C GLY A 1009 -18.10 -22.20 -8.44
N ASP A 1010 -17.91 -23.52 -8.60
CA ASP A 1010 -17.34 -24.14 -9.80
C ASP A 1010 -18.40 -25.04 -10.46
N LEU A 1011 -18.84 -24.65 -11.65
CA LEU A 1011 -19.80 -25.40 -12.46
C LEU A 1011 -19.21 -26.72 -13.00
N ALA A 1012 -17.91 -26.96 -12.87
CA ALA A 1012 -17.37 -28.30 -13.05
C ALA A 1012 -17.88 -29.29 -12.00
N GLN A 1013 -18.36 -28.83 -10.84
CA GLN A 1013 -18.99 -29.65 -9.81
C GLN A 1013 -20.52 -29.73 -9.96
N ALA A 1014 -21.10 -29.03 -10.94
CA ALA A 1014 -22.54 -29.05 -11.16
C ALA A 1014 -23.04 -30.43 -11.61
N ASN A 1015 -24.27 -30.75 -11.24
CA ASN A 1015 -24.95 -31.96 -11.69
C ASN A 1015 -26.41 -31.65 -12.00
N ASN A 1016 -26.86 -32.03 -13.20
CA ASN A 1016 -28.24 -31.91 -13.65
C ASN A 1016 -28.88 -30.52 -13.41
N GLY A 1017 -28.18 -29.45 -13.79
CA GLY A 1017 -28.65 -28.07 -13.65
C GLY A 1017 -28.58 -27.51 -12.23
N LYS A 1018 -27.98 -28.26 -11.29
CA LYS A 1018 -27.82 -27.84 -9.89
C LYS A 1018 -26.34 -27.66 -9.52
N VAL A 1019 -26.04 -26.63 -8.73
CA VAL A 1019 -24.70 -26.37 -8.16
C VAL A 1019 -24.80 -25.86 -6.73
N GLU A 1020 -23.84 -26.26 -5.89
CA GLU A 1020 -23.65 -25.73 -4.53
C GLU A 1020 -22.67 -24.55 -4.56
N LEU A 1021 -23.01 -23.49 -3.84
CA LEU A 1021 -22.37 -22.17 -3.90
C LEU A 1021 -22.04 -21.68 -2.49
N MET A 1022 -20.97 -20.91 -2.39
CA MET A 1022 -20.62 -20.17 -1.17
C MET A 1022 -21.31 -18.81 -1.19
N LEU A 1023 -21.91 -18.40 -0.06
CA LEU A 1023 -22.34 -17.02 0.15
C LEU A 1023 -21.21 -16.24 0.81
N ILE A 1024 -20.75 -15.18 0.15
CA ILE A 1024 -19.62 -14.38 0.57
C ILE A 1024 -20.05 -12.94 0.81
N GLN A 1025 -19.69 -12.41 1.97
CA GLN A 1025 -19.84 -10.99 2.30
C GLN A 1025 -18.48 -10.30 2.17
N THR A 1026 -18.43 -9.24 1.36
CA THR A 1026 -17.23 -8.43 1.18
C THR A 1026 -17.40 -7.09 1.89
N ILE A 1027 -16.61 -6.85 2.93
CA ILE A 1027 -16.54 -5.61 3.73
C ILE A 1027 -15.13 -5.01 3.64
N GLY A 1028 -14.89 -3.88 4.30
CA GLY A 1028 -13.61 -3.19 4.22
C GLY A 1028 -13.44 -2.42 2.91
N GLY A 1029 -14.49 -2.32 2.12
CA GLY A 1029 -14.47 -1.54 0.89
C GLY A 1029 -14.56 -0.04 1.11
N ALA A 1030 -14.26 0.73 0.06
CA ALA A 1030 -14.44 2.18 0.04
C ALA A 1030 -14.86 2.60 -1.37
N PHE A 1031 -15.75 3.59 -1.45
CA PHE A 1031 -16.27 4.11 -2.72
C PHE A 1031 -15.16 4.78 -3.55
N ASP A 1032 -14.83 4.23 -4.73
CA ASP A 1032 -13.81 4.74 -5.69
C ASP A 1032 -12.46 5.11 -5.04
N ARG A 1033 -12.04 4.30 -4.07
CA ARG A 1033 -10.83 4.47 -3.24
C ARG A 1033 -10.20 3.12 -2.92
N ILE A 1034 -9.00 3.14 -2.33
CA ILE A 1034 -8.33 1.91 -1.90
C ILE A 1034 -9.09 1.29 -0.73
N PRO A 1035 -9.56 0.04 -0.86
CA PRO A 1035 -10.23 -0.68 0.21
C PRO A 1035 -9.22 -1.44 1.09
N THR A 1036 -9.63 -1.82 2.30
CA THR A 1036 -8.92 -2.82 3.12
C THR A 1036 -9.24 -4.26 2.69
N TYR A 1037 -10.32 -4.46 1.93
CA TYR A 1037 -10.85 -5.71 1.38
C TYR A 1037 -10.83 -6.91 2.33
N ASN A 1038 -12.01 -7.25 2.89
CA ASN A 1038 -12.21 -8.44 3.69
C ASN A 1038 -13.38 -9.24 3.11
N ALA A 1039 -13.14 -10.48 2.69
CA ALA A 1039 -14.16 -11.37 2.13
C ALA A 1039 -14.37 -12.59 3.04
N ASN A 1040 -15.59 -12.73 3.55
CA ASN A 1040 -15.96 -13.75 4.54
C ASN A 1040 -17.05 -14.68 3.98
N VAL A 1041 -16.87 -15.99 4.12
CA VAL A 1041 -17.95 -16.96 3.83
C VAL A 1041 -18.97 -16.89 4.97
N VAL A 1042 -20.19 -16.43 4.66
CA VAL A 1042 -21.27 -16.21 5.63
C VAL A 1042 -22.41 -17.22 5.50
N GLY A 1043 -22.33 -18.15 4.55
CA GLY A 1043 -23.35 -19.16 4.33
C GLY A 1043 -23.10 -20.01 3.09
N SER A 1044 -24.12 -20.76 2.71
CA SER A 1044 -24.14 -21.59 1.49
C SER A 1044 -25.47 -21.44 0.74
N ALA A 1045 -25.46 -21.73 -0.55
CA ALA A 1045 -26.66 -21.74 -1.37
C ALA A 1045 -26.62 -22.85 -2.43
N SER A 1046 -27.79 -23.40 -2.78
CA SER A 1046 -28.00 -24.35 -3.86
C SER A 1046 -28.79 -23.67 -4.97
N LEU A 1047 -28.16 -23.46 -6.13
CA LEU A 1047 -28.84 -22.94 -7.33
C LEU A 1047 -29.27 -24.10 -8.22
N SER A 1048 -30.55 -24.14 -8.60
CA SER A 1048 -31.11 -25.08 -9.57
C SER A 1048 -31.72 -24.34 -10.75
N MET A 1049 -31.24 -24.59 -11.96
CA MET A 1049 -31.83 -24.09 -13.20
C MET A 1049 -33.04 -24.96 -13.55
N LEU A 1050 -34.23 -24.35 -13.60
CA LEU A 1050 -35.50 -25.02 -13.94
C LEU A 1050 -35.88 -24.82 -15.42
N GLY A 1051 -35.30 -23.80 -16.04
CA GLY A 1051 -35.45 -23.43 -17.44
C GLY A 1051 -34.47 -22.32 -17.82
N CYS A 1052 -34.61 -21.76 -19.02
CA CYS A 1052 -33.76 -20.65 -19.47
C CYS A 1052 -34.09 -19.31 -18.81
N ASP A 1053 -35.30 -19.16 -18.25
CA ASP A 1053 -35.80 -17.95 -17.58
C ASP A 1053 -36.36 -18.22 -16.17
N SER A 1054 -36.21 -19.45 -15.65
CA SER A 1054 -36.70 -19.84 -14.33
C SER A 1054 -35.63 -20.61 -13.57
N ALA A 1055 -35.34 -20.19 -12.35
CA ALA A 1055 -34.38 -20.84 -11.47
C ALA A 1055 -34.88 -20.81 -10.01
N ARG A 1056 -34.30 -21.67 -9.18
CA ARG A 1056 -34.56 -21.70 -7.73
C ARG A 1056 -33.23 -21.58 -6.99
N LEU A 1057 -33.17 -20.67 -6.02
CA LEU A 1057 -32.04 -20.52 -5.12
C LEU A 1057 -32.49 -20.83 -3.69
N ASP A 1058 -31.98 -21.91 -3.11
CA ASP A 1058 -32.14 -22.21 -1.69
C ASP A 1058 -30.89 -21.74 -0.94
N TYR A 1059 -31.04 -20.95 0.12
CA TYR A 1059 -29.90 -20.38 0.85
C TYR A 1059 -29.99 -20.63 2.35
N VAL A 1060 -28.84 -20.73 3.00
CA VAL A 1060 -28.68 -20.85 4.45
C VAL A 1060 -27.49 -20.01 4.89
N PHE A 1061 -27.71 -19.06 5.79
CA PHE A 1061 -26.66 -18.31 6.46
C PHE A 1061 -26.13 -19.08 7.68
N SER A 1062 -24.84 -18.92 7.94
CA SER A 1062 -24.19 -19.49 9.12
C SER A 1062 -24.89 -19.00 10.41
N PRO A 1063 -25.05 -19.85 11.44
CA PRO A 1063 -25.53 -19.40 12.74
C PRO A 1063 -24.49 -18.57 13.51
N GLU A 1064 -23.26 -18.49 13.01
CA GLU A 1064 -22.18 -17.73 13.63
C GLU A 1064 -22.36 -16.21 13.46
N ARG A 1065 -21.76 -15.44 14.37
CA ARG A 1065 -21.84 -13.97 14.37
C ARG A 1065 -21.36 -13.30 13.08
N ILE A 1066 -20.53 -13.99 12.29
CA ILE A 1066 -20.01 -13.51 10.99
C ILE A 1066 -21.12 -13.22 9.97
N ALA A 1067 -22.26 -13.91 10.06
CA ALA A 1067 -23.42 -13.64 9.21
C ALA A 1067 -24.23 -12.42 9.68
N GLY A 1068 -23.88 -11.81 10.82
CA GLY A 1068 -24.47 -10.58 11.33
C GLY A 1068 -26.01 -10.68 11.47
N PRO A 1069 -26.76 -9.68 10.96
CA PRO A 1069 -28.24 -9.69 10.96
C PRO A 1069 -28.88 -10.94 10.32
N TYR A 1070 -28.13 -11.65 9.47
CA TYR A 1070 -28.61 -12.78 8.69
C TYR A 1070 -28.36 -14.13 9.39
N ALA A 1071 -27.73 -14.14 10.56
CA ALA A 1071 -27.34 -15.38 11.24
C ALA A 1071 -28.50 -16.36 11.40
N ALA A 1072 -28.23 -17.64 11.08
CA ALA A 1072 -29.18 -18.75 11.10
C ALA A 1072 -30.43 -18.59 10.20
N ARG A 1073 -30.50 -17.57 9.34
CA ARG A 1073 -31.61 -17.42 8.40
C ARG A 1073 -31.44 -18.35 7.21
N SER A 1074 -32.55 -18.86 6.70
CA SER A 1074 -32.59 -19.64 5.46
C SER A 1074 -33.85 -19.29 4.69
N GLY A 1075 -33.87 -19.64 3.41
CA GLY A 1075 -35.04 -19.40 2.56
C GLY A 1075 -34.85 -19.88 1.14
N THR A 1076 -35.87 -19.62 0.32
CA THR A 1076 -35.91 -19.95 -1.09
C THR A 1076 -36.29 -18.70 -1.89
N LEU A 1077 -35.59 -18.45 -2.99
CA LEU A 1077 -35.99 -17.49 -4.01
C LEU A 1077 -36.41 -18.25 -5.28
N ASN A 1078 -37.57 -17.90 -5.82
CA ASN A 1078 -38.06 -18.39 -7.11
C ASN A 1078 -37.74 -17.33 -8.17
N LEU A 1079 -36.59 -17.52 -8.82
CA LEU A 1079 -36.00 -16.51 -9.68
C LEU A 1079 -36.57 -16.56 -11.10
N LYS A 1080 -36.89 -15.37 -11.62
CA LYS A 1080 -37.23 -15.11 -13.02
C LYS A 1080 -36.15 -14.25 -13.68
N ARG A 1081 -35.76 -14.61 -14.90
CA ARG A 1081 -34.79 -13.84 -15.70
C ARG A 1081 -35.47 -12.59 -16.26
N MET A 1082 -34.87 -11.42 -16.03
CA MET A 1082 -35.30 -10.19 -16.67
C MET A 1082 -35.13 -10.30 -18.19
N GLY A 1083 -36.15 -9.92 -18.96
CA GLY A 1083 -36.16 -10.04 -20.41
C GLY A 1083 -36.37 -11.46 -20.97
N GLY A 1084 -36.65 -12.46 -20.12
CA GLY A 1084 -36.95 -13.84 -20.54
C GLY A 1084 -35.73 -14.60 -21.04
N CYS A 1085 -35.93 -15.67 -21.82
CA CYS A 1085 -34.84 -16.45 -22.37
C CYS A 1085 -34.08 -15.67 -23.46
N ALA A 1086 -32.75 -15.64 -23.36
CA ALA A 1086 -31.93 -15.13 -24.45
C ALA A 1086 -32.01 -16.07 -25.66
N PRO A 1087 -32.16 -15.56 -26.90
CA PRO A 1087 -32.22 -16.37 -28.11
C PRO A 1087 -30.95 -17.20 -28.36
#